data_AF-A0A5C8KWK8-F1
#
_entry.id   AF-A0A5C8KWK8-F1
#
_cell.length_a   1.000
_cell.length_b   1.000
_cell.length_c   1.000
_cell.angle_alpha   90.00
_cell.angle_beta   90.00
_cell.angle_gamma   90.00
#
_symmetry.space_group_name_H-M   'P 1'
#
loop_
_entity.id
_entity.type
_entity.pdbx_description
1 polymer ?
#
loop_
_entity_poly.entity_id
_entity_poly.type
_entity_poly.pdbx_seq_one_letter_code
_entity_poly.pdbx_strand_id
1 'polypeptide(L)'
;MDELMDKDNPPRDRPSLLEATLGAEREFLSSRHTRPEDHESAIRIFLEFLRGFASLHIDRPCVTIFGSARFAEDHRYYAMARETARQLAQAGFAIMTGGGPGIMEAANRGAREGGGPSYGVNIELPHEQKPNAYLDHQLQLHYFFVRKVLLVKYSCAFVLMPGGFGTLDEAFEALTLMQTGRIERFPVVTMGADYWARCAASWRRRRCARTPSHPTIPRCGTSPTSRRRRPESSTRHARPVKTVHRPAAARCHGPDGAMALKRLSVRNFRGLREARLEFDTLAVWIGENGAGKSTLFDALALVLLPSEGGVAGFRAVDFHRPRGGKGGPIAITLELVEPGPGSWKCLDTPVLKQVLRSDEGGVRRISLRLKARRDRSGAIHAHAEALDWESPGEAVELDDETVAALREASPLVLLRGGHLVRGTQVQARAGRASDPEAVRKRLEAFHQRLSGGAHAPREAGMQEGLQAAFELAQRIGRGVDLVRAPAPALIGAMAQALRGNGGQPANGTGDADGDEPLPLAQHGGGAALVGVLFLLGALLDRSEDAARCDPVVLMEQPEAGLHPILLAAVWRLIEAIELQRVVATESGVLLSSAPLTAVQRLYRSDGSLQVRRLQADSLEPDELRKVTYHVRARHGDALFARCWLLVEGESEFWYLPEFSAALGFDLAGEGVACVEFAQCGIRPLVRMADALGIEWHVLCDGDGAGNTYRSVAEGLLEGRPAQRHISQLREPDIERCLWNAGYETLIRQVAALDVDGEGGERPAASPATRTLQQAARRGSKPALAMAILEAARQSDSPGVPPVLAHAIGTAVEMARGQGPVMASFA
;
A
#
# COMPACT_ATOMS: atom_id res chain seq x y z
N MET A 1 17.15 -19.53 78.79
CA MET A 1 17.80 -18.56 77.90
C MET A 1 17.93 -19.24 76.54
N ASP A 2 16.86 -19.92 76.12
CA ASP A 2 15.67 -19.35 75.47
C ASP A 2 16.07 -18.74 74.13
N GLU A 3 16.30 -19.62 73.16
CA GLU A 3 15.57 -19.59 71.89
C GLU A 3 15.93 -20.85 71.08
N LEU A 4 15.03 -21.82 71.14
CA LEU A 4 14.92 -22.96 70.24
C LEU A 4 13.44 -23.05 69.87
N MET A 5 13.18 -23.21 68.57
CA MET A 5 11.90 -23.54 67.92
C MET A 5 10.98 -22.35 67.55
N ASP A 6 10.96 -22.02 66.26
CA ASP A 6 9.83 -22.44 65.42
C ASP A 6 10.27 -22.65 63.96
N LYS A 7 10.05 -23.87 63.45
CA LYS A 7 10.08 -24.25 62.04
C LYS A 7 8.61 -24.43 61.68
N ASP A 8 8.04 -23.53 60.88
CA ASP A 8 6.97 -23.77 59.90
C ASP A 8 6.28 -22.46 59.48
N ASN A 9 6.88 -21.73 58.53
CA ASN A 9 6.10 -20.92 57.58
C ASN A 9 6.97 -20.55 56.36
N PRO A 10 6.68 -21.01 55.13
CA PRO A 10 7.28 -20.39 53.95
C PRO A 10 6.79 -18.95 53.84
N PRO A 11 7.59 -17.99 53.35
CA PRO A 11 7.09 -16.64 53.10
C PRO A 11 5.99 -16.73 52.04
N ARG A 12 4.74 -16.63 52.49
CA ARG A 12 3.57 -16.43 51.63
C ARG A 12 3.65 -15.02 51.03
N ASP A 13 3.19 -14.95 49.78
CA ASP A 13 2.97 -13.75 48.95
C ASP A 13 4.22 -13.09 48.34
N ARG A 14 4.78 -13.72 47.30
CA ARG A 14 5.29 -12.93 46.17
C ARG A 14 4.09 -12.54 45.32
N PRO A 15 3.80 -11.23 45.10
CA PRO A 15 2.73 -10.83 44.20
C PRO A 15 2.97 -11.44 42.82
N SER A 16 1.90 -11.84 42.14
CA SER A 16 1.97 -12.22 40.74
C SER A 16 2.67 -11.10 39.94
N LEU A 17 3.27 -11.44 38.80
CA LEU A 17 3.91 -10.45 37.90
C LEU A 17 2.97 -9.31 37.48
N LEU A 18 1.65 -9.50 37.67
CA LEU A 18 0.55 -8.56 37.46
C LEU A 18 0.20 -7.69 38.67
N GLU A 19 0.66 -8.00 39.88
CA GLU A 19 0.33 -7.29 41.13
C GLU A 19 1.43 -6.31 41.57
N ALA A 20 2.61 -6.35 40.96
CA ALA A 20 3.76 -5.47 41.27
C ALA A 20 3.81 -4.16 40.45
N THR A 21 2.68 -3.67 39.94
CA THR A 21 2.61 -2.69 38.84
C THR A 21 2.16 -1.28 39.21
N LEU A 22 1.99 -0.96 40.50
CA LEU A 22 1.66 0.40 40.96
C LEU A 22 2.79 1.38 40.63
N GLY A 23 2.58 2.22 39.60
CA GLY A 23 3.57 3.19 39.12
C GLY A 23 4.42 2.73 37.94
N ALA A 24 4.16 1.55 37.36
CA ALA A 24 4.95 0.95 36.28
C ALA A 24 5.04 1.80 35.01
N GLU A 25 4.00 2.57 34.65
CA GLU A 25 4.08 3.49 33.51
C GLU A 25 4.98 4.70 33.80
N ARG A 26 4.96 5.21 35.04
CA ARG A 26 5.85 6.30 35.45
C ARG A 26 7.31 5.83 35.53
N GLU A 27 7.51 4.60 35.98
CA GLU A 27 8.80 3.92 35.93
C GLU A 27 9.26 3.82 34.49
N PHE A 28 8.51 3.17 33.60
CA PHE A 28 8.80 3.02 32.16
C PHE A 28 9.07 4.34 31.41
N LEU A 29 8.34 5.41 31.73
CA LEU A 29 8.51 6.73 31.10
C LEU A 29 9.63 7.57 31.74
N SER A 30 10.38 7.01 32.72
CA SER A 30 11.49 7.70 33.36
C SER A 30 12.76 7.69 32.50
N SER A 31 13.63 8.68 32.69
CA SER A 31 14.72 8.98 31.74
C SER A 31 15.95 8.06 31.83
N ARG A 32 15.92 6.98 32.64
CA ARG A 32 17.05 6.05 32.79
C ARG A 32 16.58 4.62 33.07
N HIS A 33 16.58 3.80 32.02
CA HIS A 33 16.45 2.35 32.12
C HIS A 33 17.70 1.64 31.63
N THR A 34 17.97 0.47 32.22
CA THR A 34 18.86 -0.51 31.62
C THR A 34 18.08 -1.32 30.56
N ARG A 35 18.74 -1.77 29.48
CA ARG A 35 18.08 -2.58 28.42
C ARG A 35 17.22 -3.75 28.95
N PRO A 36 17.59 -4.47 30.02
CA PRO A 36 16.74 -5.51 30.61
C PRO A 36 15.42 -5.00 31.21
N GLU A 37 15.41 -3.82 31.84
CA GLU A 37 14.21 -3.22 32.45
C GLU A 37 13.20 -2.77 31.38
N ASP A 38 13.69 -2.27 30.24
CA ASP A 38 12.86 -1.95 29.07
C ASP A 38 12.21 -3.21 28.48
N HIS A 39 12.95 -4.32 28.39
CA HIS A 39 12.40 -5.59 27.92
C HIS A 39 11.34 -6.16 28.86
N GLU A 40 11.57 -6.08 30.18
CA GLU A 40 10.57 -6.52 31.16
C GLU A 40 9.30 -5.66 31.07
N SER A 41 9.43 -4.36 30.93
CA SER A 41 8.31 -3.44 30.73
C SER A 41 7.54 -3.76 29.45
N ALA A 42 8.23 -4.02 28.34
CA ALA A 42 7.59 -4.42 27.08
C ALA A 42 6.77 -5.73 27.22
N ILE A 43 7.29 -6.71 27.96
CA ILE A 43 6.57 -7.96 28.24
C ILE A 43 5.32 -7.67 29.10
N ARG A 44 5.43 -6.86 30.16
CA ARG A 44 4.29 -6.48 31.01
C ARG A 44 3.19 -5.77 30.21
N ILE A 45 3.57 -4.85 29.33
CA ILE A 45 2.64 -4.15 28.43
C ILE A 45 1.94 -5.13 27.49
N PHE A 46 2.69 -6.05 26.89
CA PHE A 46 2.12 -7.07 25.99
C PHE A 46 1.14 -7.99 26.72
N LEU A 47 1.48 -8.44 27.93
CA LEU A 47 0.59 -9.25 28.76
C LEU A 47 -0.68 -8.49 29.16
N GLU A 48 -0.58 -7.19 29.42
CA GLU A 48 -1.75 -6.36 29.71
C GLU A 48 -2.68 -6.22 28.49
N PHE A 49 -2.14 -6.11 27.27
CA PHE A 49 -2.95 -6.20 26.05
C PHE A 49 -3.67 -7.55 25.92
N LEU A 50 -2.96 -8.66 26.15
CA LEU A 50 -3.58 -10.00 26.10
C LEU A 50 -4.71 -10.13 27.13
N ARG A 51 -4.49 -9.66 28.37
CA ARG A 51 -5.53 -9.61 29.40
C ARG A 51 -6.72 -8.77 28.95
N GLY A 52 -6.48 -7.61 28.36
CA GLY A 52 -7.52 -6.73 27.86
C GLY A 52 -8.37 -7.37 26.76
N PHE A 53 -7.74 -8.01 25.77
CA PHE A 53 -8.44 -8.68 24.68
C PHE A 53 -9.20 -9.93 25.12
N ALA A 54 -8.66 -10.68 26.09
CA ALA A 54 -9.34 -11.84 26.66
C ALA A 54 -10.55 -11.45 27.52
N SER A 55 -10.44 -10.35 28.28
CA SER A 55 -11.45 -9.94 29.26
C SER A 55 -12.62 -9.17 28.64
N LEU A 56 -12.39 -8.44 27.54
CA LEU A 56 -13.44 -7.65 26.87
C LEU A 56 -14.09 -8.46 25.73
N HIS A 57 -15.07 -9.28 26.09
CA HIS A 57 -15.99 -9.91 25.14
C HIS A 57 -17.27 -9.07 25.05
N ILE A 58 -17.43 -8.33 23.95
CA ILE A 58 -18.61 -7.50 23.68
C ILE A 58 -19.31 -8.05 22.44
N ASP A 59 -20.49 -8.60 22.64
CA ASP A 59 -21.28 -9.31 21.64
C ASP A 59 -22.18 -8.40 20.78
N ARG A 60 -22.12 -7.08 21.01
CA ARG A 60 -22.98 -6.08 20.38
C ARG A 60 -22.25 -4.76 20.16
N PRO A 61 -22.76 -3.85 19.30
CA PRO A 61 -22.17 -2.54 19.10
C PRO A 61 -22.05 -1.77 20.43
N CYS A 62 -20.87 -1.21 20.70
CA CYS A 62 -20.58 -0.54 21.97
C CYS A 62 -20.38 0.96 21.77
N VAL A 63 -20.96 1.78 22.63
CA VAL A 63 -20.75 3.23 22.67
C VAL A 63 -19.94 3.57 23.91
N THR A 64 -18.79 4.24 23.71
CA THR A 64 -18.01 4.74 24.84
C THR A 64 -18.44 6.15 25.21
N ILE A 65 -18.71 6.37 26.49
CA ILE A 65 -19.11 7.66 27.03
C ILE A 65 -18.01 8.23 27.92
N PHE A 66 -17.54 9.42 27.59
CA PHE A 66 -16.52 10.16 28.33
C PHE A 66 -17.12 11.40 29.00
N GLY A 67 -16.60 11.76 30.18
CA GLY A 67 -16.98 13.01 30.84
C GLY A 67 -16.29 13.20 32.19
N SER A 68 -16.65 14.27 32.88
CA SER A 68 -16.06 14.62 34.18
C SER A 68 -16.28 13.55 35.24
N ALA A 69 -15.23 13.19 35.97
CA ALA A 69 -15.32 12.39 37.20
C ALA A 69 -15.89 13.18 38.40
N ARG A 70 -16.16 14.48 38.26
CA ARG A 70 -16.46 15.41 39.37
C ARG A 70 -17.92 15.88 39.43
N PHE A 71 -18.75 15.59 38.43
CA PHE A 71 -20.15 15.99 38.46
C PHE A 71 -20.96 14.97 39.27
N ALA A 72 -21.54 15.41 40.40
CA ALA A 72 -22.36 14.58 41.27
C ALA A 72 -23.77 14.32 40.69
N GLU A 73 -24.54 13.44 41.33
CA GLU A 73 -25.86 12.98 40.85
C GLU A 73 -26.88 14.12 40.64
N ASP A 74 -26.77 15.18 41.42
CA ASP A 74 -27.62 16.37 41.37
C ASP A 74 -27.28 17.30 40.19
N HIS A 75 -26.14 17.09 39.54
CA HIS A 75 -25.69 17.93 38.44
C HIS A 75 -26.44 17.61 37.14
N ARG A 76 -26.88 18.66 36.41
CA ARG A 76 -27.63 18.50 35.14
C ARG A 76 -26.96 17.59 34.10
N TYR A 77 -25.62 17.58 34.05
CA TYR A 77 -24.89 16.73 33.11
C TYR A 77 -24.83 15.26 33.54
N TYR A 78 -24.92 14.98 34.85
CA TYR A 78 -25.06 13.62 35.34
C TYR A 78 -26.40 13.04 34.87
N ALA A 79 -27.51 13.76 35.11
CA ALA A 79 -28.83 13.36 34.63
C ALA A 79 -28.87 13.16 33.10
N MET A 80 -28.23 14.05 32.35
CA MET A 80 -28.13 13.94 30.89
C MET A 80 -27.32 12.71 30.44
N ALA A 81 -26.18 12.41 31.07
CA ALA A 81 -25.36 11.24 30.74
C ALA A 81 -26.12 9.94 31.01
N ARG A 82 -26.78 9.85 32.17
CA ARG A 82 -27.61 8.71 32.56
C ARG A 82 -28.74 8.46 31.59
N GLU A 83 -29.48 9.51 31.23
CA GLU A 83 -30.57 9.39 30.26
C GLU A 83 -30.08 9.02 28.86
N THR A 84 -28.95 9.58 28.41
CA THR A 84 -28.34 9.27 27.11
C THR A 84 -27.93 7.80 27.05
N ALA A 85 -27.23 7.30 28.08
CA ALA A 85 -26.82 5.91 28.16
C ALA A 85 -28.01 4.96 28.24
N ARG A 86 -29.07 5.33 28.98
CA ARG A 86 -30.32 4.56 29.06
C ARG A 86 -30.98 4.39 27.70
N GLN A 87 -31.08 5.47 26.92
CA GLN A 87 -31.66 5.42 25.57
C GLN A 87 -30.80 4.59 24.61
N LEU A 88 -29.47 4.72 24.68
CA LEU A 88 -28.55 3.92 23.87
C LEU A 88 -28.64 2.43 24.23
N ALA A 89 -28.69 2.08 25.52
CA ALA A 89 -28.89 0.71 25.97
C ALA A 89 -30.23 0.13 25.48
N GLN A 90 -31.33 0.90 25.55
CA GLN A 90 -32.63 0.50 25.02
C GLN A 90 -32.63 0.31 23.50
N ALA A 91 -31.74 1.00 22.79
CA ALA A 91 -31.51 0.83 21.36
C ALA A 91 -30.59 -0.36 21.01
N GLY A 92 -30.14 -1.12 22.01
CA GLY A 92 -29.35 -2.35 21.84
C GLY A 92 -27.84 -2.16 21.91
N PHE A 93 -27.35 -0.97 22.28
CA PHE A 93 -25.91 -0.73 22.44
C PHE A 93 -25.40 -1.19 23.82
N ALA A 94 -24.18 -1.73 23.84
CA ALA A 94 -23.40 -1.81 25.07
C ALA A 94 -22.83 -0.42 25.41
N ILE A 95 -22.67 -0.13 26.70
CA ILE A 95 -22.08 1.14 27.16
C ILE A 95 -20.75 0.84 27.84
N MET A 96 -19.70 1.51 27.37
CA MET A 96 -18.37 1.45 27.96
C MET A 96 -17.96 2.80 28.52
N THR A 97 -17.28 2.81 29.66
CA THR A 97 -16.74 4.02 30.28
C THR A 97 -15.37 3.75 30.88
N GLY A 98 -14.76 4.79 31.43
CA GLY A 98 -13.55 4.66 32.25
C GLY A 98 -13.76 4.07 33.65
N GLY A 99 -15.01 3.72 34.01
CA GLY A 99 -15.39 3.02 35.25
C GLY A 99 -15.27 3.82 36.56
N GLY A 100 -14.93 5.10 36.49
CA GLY A 100 -14.83 5.99 37.66
C GLY A 100 -16.18 6.63 38.07
N PRO A 101 -16.15 7.57 39.04
CA PRO A 101 -17.34 8.29 39.51
C PRO A 101 -17.84 9.36 38.51
N GLY A 102 -18.91 10.05 38.87
CA GLY A 102 -19.45 11.18 38.13
C GLY A 102 -20.12 10.78 36.81
N ILE A 103 -19.72 11.37 35.69
CA ILE A 103 -20.36 11.10 34.39
C ILE A 103 -20.19 9.63 33.95
N MET A 104 -19.04 9.03 34.26
CA MET A 104 -18.80 7.62 33.94
C MET A 104 -19.80 6.73 34.69
N GLU A 105 -19.95 6.94 36.00
CA GLU A 105 -20.98 6.29 36.80
C GLU A 105 -22.40 6.54 36.27
N ALA A 106 -22.74 7.79 35.93
CA ALA A 106 -24.05 8.14 35.38
C ALA A 106 -24.36 7.31 34.11
N ALA A 107 -23.38 7.20 33.21
CA ALA A 107 -23.51 6.42 31.98
C ALA A 107 -23.66 4.91 32.26
N ASN A 108 -22.84 4.35 33.16
CA ASN A 108 -22.95 2.94 33.55
C ASN A 108 -24.30 2.62 34.21
N ARG A 109 -24.77 3.50 35.09
CA ARG A 109 -26.08 3.42 35.73
C ARG A 109 -27.20 3.48 34.70
N GLY A 110 -27.12 4.42 33.77
CA GLY A 110 -28.09 4.55 32.68
C GLY A 110 -28.15 3.30 31.80
N ALA A 111 -27.00 2.71 31.48
CA ALA A 111 -26.92 1.47 30.71
C ALA A 111 -27.69 0.33 31.37
N ARG A 112 -27.46 0.09 32.67
CA ARG A 112 -28.17 -0.92 33.45
C ARG A 112 -29.67 -0.66 33.52
N GLU A 113 -30.07 0.58 33.76
CA GLU A 113 -31.49 0.97 33.80
C GLU A 113 -32.17 0.83 32.44
N GLY A 114 -31.41 0.91 31.35
CA GLY A 114 -31.86 0.64 29.99
C GLY A 114 -31.87 -0.83 29.60
N GLY A 115 -31.38 -1.73 30.48
CA GLY A 115 -31.25 -3.17 30.22
C GLY A 115 -30.09 -3.56 29.30
N GLY A 116 -29.11 -2.66 29.11
CA GLY A 116 -27.92 -2.90 28.27
C GLY A 116 -26.67 -3.22 29.10
N PRO A 117 -25.68 -3.94 28.54
CA PRO A 117 -24.43 -4.26 29.23
C PRO A 117 -23.60 -3.01 29.56
N SER A 118 -23.04 -2.98 30.77
CA SER A 118 -22.24 -1.88 31.30
C SER A 118 -20.80 -2.31 31.56
N TYR A 119 -19.86 -1.72 30.80
CA TYR A 119 -18.43 -2.01 30.87
C TYR A 119 -17.64 -0.83 31.48
N GLY A 120 -16.63 -1.15 32.29
CA GLY A 120 -15.71 -0.19 32.88
C GLY A 120 -14.26 -0.60 32.63
N VAL A 121 -13.52 0.24 31.92
CA VAL A 121 -12.07 0.08 31.73
C VAL A 121 -11.36 1.09 32.63
N ASN A 122 -11.05 0.65 33.84
CA ASN A 122 -10.43 1.45 34.89
C ASN A 122 -8.91 1.50 34.70
N ILE A 123 -8.31 2.57 35.20
CA ILE A 123 -6.85 2.72 35.31
C ILE A 123 -6.49 2.84 36.79
N GLU A 124 -5.44 2.16 37.21
CA GLU A 124 -4.92 2.27 38.57
C GLU A 124 -4.23 3.62 38.76
N LEU A 125 -4.61 4.37 39.79
CA LEU A 125 -4.07 5.69 40.10
C LEU A 125 -3.60 5.74 41.56
N PRO A 126 -2.55 6.53 41.88
CA PRO A 126 -2.04 6.68 43.25
C PRO A 126 -3.06 7.23 44.26
N HIS A 127 -4.08 7.92 43.77
CA HIS A 127 -5.25 8.33 44.55
C HIS A 127 -6.46 7.56 44.01
N GLU A 128 -7.00 6.69 44.86
CA GLU A 128 -7.96 5.65 44.51
C GLU A 128 -9.23 6.21 43.82
N GLN A 129 -9.46 5.85 42.56
CA GLN A 129 -10.79 5.93 41.95
C GLN A 129 -11.44 4.56 42.09
N LYS A 130 -12.28 4.38 43.11
CA LYS A 130 -13.05 3.14 43.24
C LYS A 130 -13.94 2.95 42.00
N PRO A 131 -13.98 1.73 41.42
CA PRO A 131 -14.93 1.40 40.36
C PRO A 131 -16.35 1.70 40.82
N ASN A 132 -17.17 2.26 39.94
CA ASN A 132 -18.55 2.58 40.29
C ASN A 132 -19.42 1.32 40.40
N ALA A 133 -20.53 1.40 41.16
CA ALA A 133 -21.37 0.26 41.50
C ALA A 133 -22.23 -0.29 40.34
N TYR A 134 -22.18 0.33 39.16
CA TYR A 134 -23.08 0.04 38.03
C TYR A 134 -22.38 -0.68 36.87
N LEU A 135 -21.20 -1.26 37.12
CA LEU A 135 -20.44 -2.06 36.15
C LEU A 135 -20.86 -3.52 36.18
N ASP A 136 -21.18 -4.10 35.02
CA ASP A 136 -21.36 -5.55 34.83
C ASP A 136 -20.01 -6.24 34.60
N HIS A 137 -19.14 -5.55 33.87
CA HIS A 137 -17.79 -6.02 33.55
C HIS A 137 -16.78 -4.93 33.88
N GLN A 138 -15.76 -5.29 34.63
CA GLN A 138 -14.68 -4.39 35.02
C GLN A 138 -13.34 -4.95 34.54
N LEU A 139 -12.55 -4.11 33.87
CA LEU A 139 -11.16 -4.36 33.54
C LEU A 139 -10.32 -3.26 34.18
N GLN A 140 -9.38 -3.65 35.03
CA GLN A 140 -8.42 -2.73 35.63
C GLN A 140 -7.08 -2.85 34.92
N LEU A 141 -6.52 -1.71 34.52
CA LEU A 141 -5.26 -1.58 33.78
C LEU A 141 -4.27 -0.71 34.55
N HIS A 142 -3.01 -0.83 34.19
CA HIS A 142 -1.88 -0.09 34.75
C HIS A 142 -1.27 0.90 33.75
N TYR A 143 -1.36 0.65 32.44
CA TYR A 143 -0.83 1.53 31.40
C TYR A 143 -1.93 2.34 30.69
N PHE A 144 -1.82 3.67 30.70
CA PHE A 144 -2.81 4.58 30.11
C PHE A 144 -3.01 4.35 28.60
N PHE A 145 -1.93 4.09 27.86
CA PHE A 145 -2.03 3.88 26.41
C PHE A 145 -2.72 2.54 26.06
N VAL A 146 -2.55 1.49 26.88
CA VAL A 146 -3.28 0.22 26.67
C VAL A 146 -4.77 0.46 26.82
N ARG A 147 -5.16 1.19 27.86
CA ARG A 147 -6.56 1.59 28.11
C ARG A 147 -7.18 2.33 26.95
N LYS A 148 -6.48 3.33 26.41
CA LYS A 148 -6.94 4.13 25.26
C LYS A 148 -7.20 3.27 24.04
N VAL A 149 -6.29 2.33 23.74
CA VAL A 149 -6.45 1.39 22.63
C VAL A 149 -7.71 0.53 22.82
N LEU A 150 -7.96 0.00 24.03
CA LEU A 150 -9.16 -0.82 24.28
C LEU A 150 -10.46 0.00 24.14
N LEU A 151 -10.50 1.22 24.68
CA LEU A 151 -11.66 2.10 24.58
C LEU A 151 -12.01 2.42 23.12
N VAL A 152 -11.01 2.65 22.27
CA VAL A 152 -11.22 2.89 20.83
C VAL A 152 -11.60 1.61 20.08
N LYS A 153 -10.85 0.51 20.28
CA LYS A 153 -10.99 -0.75 19.53
C LYS A 153 -12.40 -1.35 19.62
N TYR A 154 -13.01 -1.28 20.80
CA TYR A 154 -14.30 -1.91 21.05
C TYR A 154 -15.50 -0.99 20.79
N SER A 155 -15.28 0.26 20.39
CA SER A 155 -16.36 1.25 20.23
C SER A 155 -16.78 1.49 18.79
N CYS A 156 -18.08 1.60 18.56
CA CYS A 156 -18.67 2.02 17.28
C CYS A 156 -19.13 3.49 17.29
N ALA A 157 -19.09 4.18 18.42
CA ALA A 157 -19.32 5.62 18.55
C ALA A 157 -18.78 6.14 19.89
N PHE A 158 -18.43 7.42 19.96
CA PHE A 158 -18.09 8.14 21.19
C PHE A 158 -19.14 9.20 21.53
N VAL A 159 -19.50 9.28 22.81
CA VAL A 159 -20.29 10.38 23.36
C VAL A 159 -19.45 11.16 24.35
N LEU A 160 -19.23 12.44 24.06
CA LEU A 160 -18.43 13.37 24.84
C LEU A 160 -19.34 14.27 25.67
N MET A 161 -19.49 13.94 26.94
CA MET A 161 -20.13 14.80 27.92
C MET A 161 -19.15 15.87 28.42
N PRO A 162 -19.62 16.95 29.05
CA PRO A 162 -18.75 17.97 29.62
C PRO A 162 -17.73 17.38 30.60
N GLY A 163 -16.46 17.75 30.43
CA GLY A 163 -15.34 17.15 31.16
C GLY A 163 -14.03 17.89 31.00
N GLY A 164 -13.07 17.56 31.85
CA GLY A 164 -11.75 18.19 31.91
C GLY A 164 -10.73 17.57 30.96
N PHE A 165 -9.45 17.61 31.33
CA PHE A 165 -8.34 17.14 30.49
C PHE A 165 -8.47 15.69 30.05
N GLY A 166 -8.86 14.76 30.93
CA GLY A 166 -9.03 13.35 30.52
C GLY A 166 -10.08 13.17 29.43
N THR A 167 -11.20 13.90 29.48
CA THR A 167 -12.22 13.85 28.42
C THR A 167 -11.72 14.45 27.12
N LEU A 168 -10.92 15.51 27.18
CA LEU A 168 -10.32 16.14 26.00
C LEU A 168 -9.21 15.27 25.39
N ASP A 169 -8.40 14.62 26.21
CA ASP A 169 -7.34 13.70 25.78
C ASP A 169 -7.92 12.55 24.94
N GLU A 170 -8.91 11.84 25.47
CA GLU A 170 -9.61 10.74 24.77
C GLU A 170 -10.31 11.24 23.49
N ALA A 171 -10.93 12.43 23.54
CA ALA A 171 -11.57 13.03 22.37
C ALA A 171 -10.57 13.38 21.27
N PHE A 172 -9.49 14.07 21.59
CA PHE A 172 -8.50 14.49 20.61
C PHE A 172 -7.67 13.32 20.09
N GLU A 173 -7.43 12.30 20.90
CA GLU A 173 -6.78 11.07 20.45
C GLU A 173 -7.62 10.37 19.39
N ALA A 174 -8.90 10.08 19.66
CA ALA A 174 -9.77 9.46 18.68
C ALA A 174 -9.94 10.31 17.41
N LEU A 175 -10.10 11.63 17.56
CA LEU A 175 -10.17 12.54 16.41
C LEU A 175 -8.86 12.54 15.60
N THR A 176 -7.71 12.49 16.26
CA THR A 176 -6.39 12.42 15.60
C THR A 176 -6.22 11.09 14.88
N LEU A 177 -6.60 9.97 15.49
CA LEU A 177 -6.56 8.64 14.88
C LEU A 177 -7.50 8.54 13.66
N MET A 178 -8.71 9.12 13.74
CA MET A 178 -9.62 9.21 12.60
C MET A 178 -9.11 10.14 11.49
N GLN A 179 -8.52 11.28 11.87
CA GLN A 179 -7.94 12.24 10.93
C GLN A 179 -6.75 11.65 10.18
N THR A 180 -5.93 10.86 10.86
CA THR A 180 -4.74 10.21 10.30
C THR A 180 -5.03 8.88 9.60
N GLY A 181 -6.29 8.41 9.61
CA GLY A 181 -6.70 7.15 9.00
C GLY A 181 -6.18 5.90 9.71
N ARG A 182 -5.77 6.02 10.98
CA ARG A 182 -5.29 4.90 11.82
C ARG A 182 -6.43 4.03 12.35
N ILE A 183 -7.64 4.59 12.45
CA ILE A 183 -8.89 3.88 12.78
C ILE A 183 -10.00 4.28 11.81
N GLU A 184 -11.02 3.43 11.69
CA GLU A 184 -12.23 3.76 10.92
C GLU A 184 -12.96 4.96 11.52
N ARG A 185 -13.63 5.74 10.66
CA ARG A 185 -14.40 6.91 11.12
C ARG A 185 -15.68 6.42 11.78
N PHE A 186 -15.83 6.75 13.06
CA PHE A 186 -17.07 6.55 13.79
C PHE A 186 -17.62 7.86 14.36
N PRO A 187 -18.93 7.93 14.68
CA PRO A 187 -19.52 9.15 15.20
C PRO A 187 -18.91 9.59 16.55
N VAL A 188 -18.46 10.83 16.63
CA VAL A 188 -18.07 11.49 17.89
C VAL A 188 -19.09 12.59 18.19
N VAL A 189 -19.94 12.37 19.19
CA VAL A 189 -21.07 13.23 19.52
C VAL A 189 -20.79 14.00 20.80
N THR A 190 -20.87 15.33 20.77
CA THR A 190 -20.73 16.17 21.95
C THR A 190 -22.09 16.49 22.56
N MET A 191 -22.20 16.34 23.88
CA MET A 191 -23.41 16.63 24.67
C MET A 191 -23.16 17.80 25.63
N GLY A 192 -24.17 18.62 25.87
CA GLY A 192 -24.01 19.89 26.60
C GLY A 192 -23.44 21.00 25.72
N ALA A 193 -24.20 21.38 24.68
CA ALA A 193 -23.77 22.32 23.64
C ALA A 193 -23.22 23.66 24.17
N ASP A 194 -23.77 24.15 25.29
CA ASP A 194 -23.33 25.38 25.94
C ASP A 194 -21.91 25.27 26.53
N TYR A 195 -21.52 24.10 27.04
CA TYR A 195 -20.15 23.83 27.48
C TYR A 195 -19.17 23.87 26.30
N TRP A 196 -19.44 23.08 25.27
CA TRP A 196 -18.56 22.94 24.11
C TRP A 196 -18.47 24.21 23.26
N ALA A 197 -19.55 24.99 23.17
CA ALA A 197 -19.55 26.30 22.52
C ALA A 197 -18.59 27.28 23.23
N ARG A 198 -18.56 27.28 24.57
CA ARG A 198 -17.60 28.09 25.35
C ARG A 198 -16.16 27.62 25.14
N CYS A 199 -15.90 26.31 25.13
CA CYS A 199 -14.58 25.75 24.81
C CYS A 199 -14.12 26.17 23.41
N ALA A 200 -14.96 26.00 22.38
CA ALA A 200 -14.65 26.40 21.01
C ALA A 200 -14.44 27.91 20.86
N ALA A 201 -15.18 28.73 21.59
CA ALA A 201 -14.97 30.18 21.62
C ALA A 201 -13.63 30.57 22.28
N SER A 202 -13.20 29.85 23.32
CA SER A 202 -11.91 30.04 23.99
C SER A 202 -10.73 29.69 23.08
N TRP A 203 -10.86 28.61 22.30
CA TRP A 203 -9.85 28.19 21.32
C TRP A 203 -9.77 29.14 20.12
N ARG A 204 -10.90 29.70 19.68
CA ARG A 204 -10.93 30.71 18.61
C ARG A 204 -10.30 32.04 19.03
N ARG A 205 -10.52 32.50 20.27
CA ARG A 205 -9.93 33.76 20.77
C ARG A 205 -8.39 33.75 20.84
N ARG A 206 -7.75 32.59 20.94
CA ARG A 206 -6.28 32.45 20.93
C ARG A 206 -5.67 32.23 19.54
N ARG A 207 -6.49 32.11 18.48
CA ARG A 207 -6.03 31.94 17.07
C ARG A 207 -5.97 33.25 16.26
N CYS A 208 -6.12 34.42 16.88
CA CYS A 208 -5.83 35.71 16.22
C CYS A 208 -4.33 36.05 16.29
N ALA A 209 -3.51 35.22 15.66
CA ALA A 209 -2.23 35.59 15.06
C ALA A 209 -1.98 34.66 13.86
N ARG A 210 -2.32 35.14 12.65
CA ARG A 210 -2.04 34.59 11.31
C ARG A 210 -2.44 33.12 11.01
N THR A 211 -3.65 32.91 10.47
CA THR A 211 -3.97 32.19 9.20
C THR A 211 -5.50 32.02 9.02
N PRO A 212 -6.06 32.04 7.79
CA PRO A 212 -7.50 31.88 7.56
C PRO A 212 -7.95 30.44 7.23
N SER A 213 -9.19 30.16 7.68
CA SER A 213 -10.15 29.09 7.35
C SER A 213 -9.80 27.61 7.58
N HIS A 214 -10.31 27.08 8.71
CA HIS A 214 -10.42 25.65 9.05
C HIS A 214 -11.88 25.15 8.92
N PRO A 215 -12.08 23.82 8.81
CA PRO A 215 -13.39 23.21 8.55
C PRO A 215 -14.37 23.34 9.73
N THR A 216 -15.64 23.30 9.36
CA THR A 216 -16.82 23.46 10.20
C THR A 216 -16.83 22.48 11.37
N ILE A 217 -16.98 23.02 12.59
CA ILE A 217 -17.25 22.27 13.83
C ILE A 217 -18.51 21.40 13.60
N PRO A 218 -18.53 20.12 14.03
CA PRO A 218 -19.71 19.26 13.90
C PRO A 218 -20.95 19.93 14.51
N ARG A 219 -22.07 19.89 13.78
CA ARG A 219 -23.34 20.53 14.18
C ARG A 219 -23.80 20.00 15.54
N CYS A 220 -24.01 20.93 16.49
CA CYS A 220 -24.76 20.69 17.72
C CYS A 220 -26.22 20.34 17.38
N GLY A 221 -26.68 19.15 17.76
CA GLY A 221 -28.10 18.79 17.75
C GLY A 221 -28.66 18.82 19.18
N THR A 222 -29.72 19.57 19.43
CA THR A 222 -30.40 19.67 20.74
C THR A 222 -31.62 18.76 20.83
N SER A 223 -31.53 17.74 21.71
CA SER A 223 -32.54 17.04 22.54
C SER A 223 -33.91 16.53 22.00
N PRO A 224 -34.54 15.55 22.68
CA PRO A 224 -35.72 14.81 22.23
C PRO A 224 -37.06 15.34 22.78
N THR A 225 -38.15 14.92 22.13
CA THR A 225 -39.61 15.00 22.49
C THR A 225 -40.41 16.24 22.05
N SER A 226 -41.32 16.10 21.06
CA SER A 226 -42.75 15.84 21.30
C SER A 226 -43.65 16.03 20.06
N ARG A 227 -44.60 15.07 19.93
CA ARG A 227 -45.98 15.15 19.39
C ARG A 227 -46.27 15.20 17.87
N ARG A 228 -46.74 14.02 17.40
CA ARG A 228 -48.01 13.72 16.70
C ARG A 228 -48.35 14.46 15.39
N ARG A 229 -48.36 13.71 14.29
CA ARG A 229 -49.57 13.33 13.50
C ARG A 229 -49.22 12.23 12.46
N ARG A 230 -50.05 11.20 12.39
CA ARG A 230 -50.23 10.16 11.34
C ARG A 230 -51.65 10.35 10.76
N PRO A 231 -52.15 9.64 9.72
CA PRO A 231 -51.54 8.76 8.70
C PRO A 231 -52.03 9.11 7.25
N GLU A 232 -51.51 8.48 6.18
CA GLU A 232 -52.19 7.57 5.19
C GLU A 232 -51.45 7.81 3.85
N SER A 233 -51.19 6.89 2.90
CA SER A 233 -51.83 5.64 2.49
C SER A 233 -50.87 4.75 1.64
N SER A 234 -51.05 3.43 1.77
CA SER A 234 -50.95 2.36 0.76
C SER A 234 -49.64 2.11 -0.05
N THR A 235 -48.88 1.11 0.44
CA THR A 235 -48.48 -0.13 -0.28
C THR A 235 -48.25 -0.11 -1.80
N ARG A 236 -46.97 -0.22 -2.20
CA ARG A 236 -46.51 -1.11 -3.30
C ARG A 236 -45.15 -1.72 -2.94
N HIS A 237 -45.00 -3.01 -3.24
CA HIS A 237 -43.81 -3.83 -3.02
C HIS A 237 -42.53 -3.24 -3.65
N ALA A 238 -41.41 -3.26 -2.92
CA ALA A 238 -40.08 -3.22 -3.52
C ALA A 238 -39.03 -3.93 -2.64
N ARG A 239 -38.31 -4.84 -3.30
CA ARG A 239 -37.15 -5.68 -2.98
C ARG A 239 -36.25 -5.27 -1.78
N PRO A 240 -35.57 -6.23 -1.12
CA PRO A 240 -34.57 -5.92 -0.10
C PRO A 240 -33.35 -5.25 -0.75
N VAL A 241 -33.11 -3.98 -0.43
CA VAL A 241 -31.83 -3.32 -0.73
C VAL A 241 -30.82 -3.79 0.31
N LYS A 242 -30.03 -4.80 -0.07
CA LYS A 242 -28.74 -5.10 0.56
C LYS A 242 -27.79 -3.94 0.26
N THR A 243 -27.72 -2.92 1.11
CA THR A 243 -26.56 -2.02 1.15
C THR A 243 -25.60 -2.53 2.22
N VAL A 244 -24.85 -3.55 1.84
CA VAL A 244 -23.56 -3.85 2.46
C VAL A 244 -22.69 -2.61 2.20
N HIS A 245 -22.33 -1.86 3.25
CA HIS A 245 -21.24 -0.90 3.12
C HIS A 245 -19.96 -1.71 2.94
N ARG A 246 -19.63 -1.95 1.67
CA ARG A 246 -18.32 -2.41 1.21
C ARG A 246 -17.23 -1.58 1.91
N PRO A 247 -16.11 -2.19 2.31
CA PRO A 247 -14.93 -1.42 2.70
C PRO A 247 -14.62 -0.44 1.56
N ALA A 248 -14.04 0.71 1.87
CA ALA A 248 -13.55 1.62 0.86
C ALA A 248 -12.51 0.88 0.00
N ALA A 249 -12.99 0.22 -1.05
CA ALA A 249 -12.24 0.00 -2.27
C ALA A 249 -11.58 1.36 -2.54
N ALA A 250 -10.29 1.33 -2.86
CA ALA A 250 -9.62 2.44 -3.52
C ALA A 250 -10.66 3.11 -4.42
N ARG A 251 -10.89 4.42 -4.26
CA ARG A 251 -11.91 5.13 -5.04
C ARG A 251 -11.55 4.98 -6.51
N CYS A 252 -12.01 3.91 -7.14
CA CYS A 252 -12.11 3.70 -8.56
C CYS A 252 -13.41 4.40 -8.99
N HIS A 253 -13.53 5.69 -8.67
CA HIS A 253 -14.31 6.54 -9.55
C HIS A 253 -13.36 6.79 -10.71
N GLY A 254 -13.64 6.14 -11.85
CA GLY A 254 -12.96 6.49 -13.08
C GLY A 254 -13.14 7.99 -13.33
N PRO A 255 -12.19 8.63 -14.01
CA PRO A 255 -12.32 10.04 -14.37
C PRO A 255 -13.57 10.23 -15.24
N ASP A 256 -14.62 10.81 -14.66
CA ASP A 256 -15.87 11.19 -15.35
C ASP A 256 -15.56 12.29 -16.39
N GLY A 257 -14.99 11.93 -17.54
CA GLY A 257 -14.65 12.86 -18.63
C GLY A 257 -13.44 12.48 -19.52
N ALA A 258 -12.54 11.60 -19.07
CA ALA A 258 -11.27 11.33 -19.76
C ALA A 258 -11.40 10.29 -20.90
N MET A 259 -10.69 10.43 -22.02
CA MET A 259 -10.53 9.28 -22.91
C MET A 259 -9.75 8.16 -22.21
N ALA A 260 -10.39 7.00 -21.96
CA ALA A 260 -9.74 5.90 -21.25
C ALA A 260 -9.12 4.91 -22.23
N LEU A 261 -7.80 4.78 -22.19
CA LEU A 261 -7.11 3.64 -22.78
C LEU A 261 -7.60 2.37 -22.09
N LYS A 262 -8.15 1.43 -22.86
CA LYS A 262 -8.65 0.15 -22.33
C LYS A 262 -7.82 -1.03 -22.75
N ARG A 263 -7.35 -1.05 -23.99
CA ARG A 263 -6.58 -2.18 -24.51
C ARG A 263 -5.44 -1.74 -25.41
N LEU A 264 -4.33 -2.47 -25.31
CA LEU A 264 -3.22 -2.43 -26.24
C LEU A 264 -2.94 -3.84 -26.74
N SER A 265 -2.85 -4.00 -28.06
CA SER A 265 -2.38 -5.23 -28.70
C SER A 265 -1.20 -4.91 -29.60
N VAL A 266 -0.07 -5.56 -29.39
CA VAL A 266 1.17 -5.38 -30.15
C VAL A 266 1.53 -6.69 -30.82
N ARG A 267 1.88 -6.66 -32.11
CA ARG A 267 2.39 -7.80 -32.87
C ARG A 267 3.64 -7.43 -33.65
N ASN A 268 4.61 -8.33 -33.66
CA ASN A 268 5.88 -8.24 -34.36
C ASN A 268 6.66 -6.93 -34.15
N PHE A 269 6.64 -6.38 -32.94
CA PHE A 269 7.32 -5.12 -32.60
C PHE A 269 8.52 -5.36 -31.69
N ARG A 270 9.73 -5.07 -32.17
CA ARG A 270 11.01 -5.22 -31.47
C ARG A 270 11.17 -6.58 -30.79
N GLY A 271 11.26 -6.63 -29.46
CA GLY A 271 11.40 -7.88 -28.71
C GLY A 271 10.11 -8.72 -28.65
N LEU A 272 8.97 -8.17 -29.08
CA LEU A 272 7.65 -8.76 -28.86
C LEU A 272 7.10 -9.38 -30.15
N ARG A 273 6.83 -10.69 -30.11
CA ARG A 273 6.04 -11.38 -31.15
C ARG A 273 4.56 -11.01 -31.04
N GLU A 274 4.03 -11.11 -29.83
CA GLU A 274 2.67 -10.70 -29.49
C GLU A 274 2.64 -10.22 -28.03
N ALA A 275 1.83 -9.19 -27.77
CA ALA A 275 1.50 -8.72 -26.43
C ALA A 275 0.07 -8.18 -26.40
N ARG A 276 -0.68 -8.48 -25.35
CA ARG A 276 -2.02 -7.92 -25.12
C ARG A 276 -2.12 -7.44 -23.68
N LEU A 277 -2.56 -6.22 -23.49
CA LEU A 277 -2.66 -5.57 -22.18
C LEU A 277 -4.00 -4.87 -22.04
N GLU A 278 -4.52 -4.88 -20.81
CA GLU A 278 -5.71 -4.16 -20.41
C GLU A 278 -5.35 -3.13 -19.34
N PHE A 279 -6.03 -1.98 -19.40
CA PHE A 279 -5.69 -0.82 -18.61
C PHE A 279 -6.86 -0.39 -17.73
N ASP A 280 -6.54 -0.19 -16.45
CA ASP A 280 -7.38 0.49 -15.48
C ASP A 280 -6.93 1.96 -15.34
N THR A 281 -7.50 2.70 -14.39
CA THR A 281 -7.08 4.09 -14.12
C THR A 281 -5.61 4.16 -13.67
N LEU A 282 -5.16 3.18 -12.87
CA LEU A 282 -3.77 3.01 -12.46
C LEU A 282 -3.33 1.60 -12.83
N ALA A 283 -2.26 1.50 -13.60
CA ALA A 283 -1.57 0.24 -13.86
C ALA A 283 -0.10 0.36 -13.44
N VAL A 284 0.40 -0.61 -12.67
CA VAL A 284 1.79 -0.68 -12.22
C VAL A 284 2.47 -1.88 -12.86
N TRP A 285 3.34 -1.64 -13.82
CA TRP A 285 4.07 -2.68 -14.54
C TRP A 285 5.37 -3.03 -13.85
N ILE A 286 5.49 -4.30 -13.49
CA ILE A 286 6.71 -4.89 -12.93
C ILE A 286 7.16 -6.04 -13.81
N GLY A 287 8.43 -6.41 -13.69
CA GLY A 287 9.01 -7.52 -14.44
C GLY A 287 10.49 -7.32 -14.67
N GLU A 288 11.17 -8.37 -15.10
CA GLU A 288 12.61 -8.36 -15.32
C GLU A 288 13.06 -7.37 -16.41
N ASN A 289 14.35 -7.11 -16.44
CA ASN A 289 14.99 -6.36 -17.51
C ASN A 289 14.77 -7.09 -18.84
N GLY A 290 14.29 -6.35 -19.84
CA GLY A 290 13.96 -6.95 -21.14
C GLY A 290 12.64 -7.71 -21.21
N ALA A 291 11.81 -7.69 -20.16
CA ALA A 291 10.44 -8.25 -20.20
C ALA A 291 9.58 -7.60 -21.29
N GLY A 292 9.80 -6.31 -21.58
CA GLY A 292 9.08 -5.58 -22.64
C GLY A 292 8.48 -4.24 -22.20
N LYS A 293 8.66 -3.84 -20.93
CA LYS A 293 8.12 -2.58 -20.33
C LYS A 293 8.36 -1.35 -21.23
N SER A 294 9.64 -1.05 -21.52
CA SER A 294 10.04 0.07 -22.39
C SER A 294 9.52 -0.07 -23.82
N THR A 295 9.48 -1.31 -24.34
CA THR A 295 8.98 -1.60 -25.69
C THR A 295 7.49 -1.30 -25.81
N LEU A 296 6.70 -1.58 -24.77
CA LEU A 296 5.28 -1.24 -24.73
C LEU A 296 5.05 0.27 -24.66
N PHE A 297 5.86 0.99 -23.87
CA PHE A 297 5.80 2.46 -23.84
C PHE A 297 6.17 3.07 -25.19
N ASP A 298 7.16 2.52 -25.89
CA ASP A 298 7.49 2.95 -27.25
C ASP A 298 6.37 2.63 -28.25
N ALA A 299 5.66 1.51 -28.09
CA ALA A 299 4.51 1.18 -28.92
C ALA A 299 3.36 2.19 -28.71
N LEU A 300 3.03 2.52 -27.45
CA LEU A 300 2.05 3.55 -27.11
C LEU A 300 2.45 4.93 -27.64
N ALA A 301 3.73 5.29 -27.47
CA ALA A 301 4.30 6.53 -27.98
C ALA A 301 4.18 6.64 -29.50
N LEU A 302 4.43 5.58 -30.26
CA LEU A 302 4.27 5.60 -31.72
C LEU A 302 2.82 5.82 -32.17
N VAL A 303 1.85 5.31 -31.41
CA VAL A 303 0.43 5.48 -31.74
C VAL A 303 -0.04 6.90 -31.40
N LEU A 304 0.27 7.37 -30.19
CA LEU A 304 -0.36 8.57 -29.61
C LEU A 304 0.47 9.85 -29.73
N LEU A 305 1.80 9.78 -29.92
CA LEU A 305 2.62 10.98 -30.10
C LEU A 305 2.71 11.39 -31.59
N PRO A 306 2.77 12.70 -31.88
CA PRO A 306 3.04 13.20 -33.22
C PRO A 306 4.39 12.73 -33.76
N SER A 307 4.46 12.51 -35.07
CA SER A 307 5.67 12.18 -35.83
C SER A 307 5.90 13.21 -36.93
N GLU A 308 7.15 13.60 -37.16
CA GLU A 308 7.53 14.43 -38.30
C GLU A 308 7.33 13.60 -39.59
N GLY A 309 6.38 14.01 -40.44
CA GLY A 309 6.11 13.35 -41.73
C GLY A 309 4.92 12.38 -41.80
N GLY A 310 3.87 12.56 -40.99
CA GLY A 310 2.61 11.77 -41.09
C GLY A 310 2.60 10.50 -40.24
N VAL A 311 1.86 9.45 -40.65
CA VAL A 311 1.69 8.18 -39.91
C VAL A 311 3.01 7.42 -39.59
N ALA A 312 4.13 7.71 -40.27
CA ALA A 312 5.30 6.83 -40.27
C ALA A 312 6.47 7.31 -39.38
N GLY A 313 6.63 6.69 -38.20
CA GLY A 313 7.84 6.78 -37.37
C GLY A 313 8.62 5.46 -37.23
N PHE A 314 8.22 4.41 -37.96
CA PHE A 314 8.81 3.07 -37.81
C PHE A 314 10.20 2.99 -38.45
N ARG A 315 11.15 2.44 -37.70
CA ARG A 315 12.52 2.16 -38.13
C ARG A 315 12.69 0.67 -38.39
N ALA A 316 13.72 0.31 -39.15
CA ALA A 316 14.02 -1.11 -39.41
C ALA A 316 14.30 -1.93 -38.13
N VAL A 317 14.72 -1.27 -37.04
CA VAL A 317 14.93 -1.88 -35.72
C VAL A 317 13.62 -2.18 -34.98
N ASP A 318 12.50 -1.57 -35.40
CA ASP A 318 11.20 -1.76 -34.77
C ASP A 318 10.53 -3.08 -35.17
N PHE A 319 10.99 -3.75 -36.24
CA PHE A 319 10.46 -5.04 -36.67
C PHE A 319 11.02 -6.18 -35.82
N HIS A 320 10.13 -7.02 -35.28
CA HIS A 320 10.53 -8.21 -34.53
C HIS A 320 11.32 -9.18 -35.41
N ARG A 321 12.43 -9.70 -34.88
CA ARG A 321 13.26 -10.69 -35.57
C ARG A 321 13.18 -12.03 -34.84
N PRO A 322 12.43 -13.02 -35.36
CA PRO A 322 12.45 -14.37 -34.80
C PRO A 322 13.83 -15.00 -35.03
N ARG A 323 14.24 -15.92 -34.14
CA ARG A 323 15.47 -16.70 -34.32
C ARG A 323 15.36 -17.51 -35.63
N GLY A 324 16.18 -17.17 -36.63
CA GLY A 324 16.27 -17.89 -37.91
C GLY A 324 15.35 -17.42 -39.04
N GLY A 325 14.69 -16.26 -38.94
CA GLY A 325 13.77 -15.80 -40.00
C GLY A 325 13.58 -14.29 -40.13
N LYS A 326 12.84 -13.86 -41.17
CA LYS A 326 12.38 -12.48 -41.32
C LYS A 326 11.11 -12.26 -40.48
N GLY A 327 11.05 -11.12 -39.80
CA GLY A 327 9.88 -10.69 -39.04
C GLY A 327 8.65 -10.49 -39.91
N GLY A 328 7.47 -10.74 -39.33
CA GLY A 328 6.19 -10.38 -39.93
C GLY A 328 5.93 -8.87 -39.89
N PRO A 329 4.84 -8.39 -40.51
CA PRO A 329 4.43 -7.00 -40.42
C PRO A 329 4.10 -6.62 -38.98
N ILE A 330 4.41 -5.37 -38.61
CA ILE A 330 4.06 -4.78 -37.32
C ILE A 330 2.56 -4.48 -37.34
N ALA A 331 1.89 -4.78 -36.22
CA ALA A 331 0.55 -4.28 -35.96
C ALA A 331 0.44 -3.84 -34.49
N ILE A 332 0.12 -2.57 -34.26
CA ILE A 332 -0.12 -2.01 -32.93
C ILE A 332 -1.56 -1.50 -32.92
N THR A 333 -2.42 -2.11 -32.10
CA THR A 333 -3.84 -1.76 -31.97
C THR A 333 -4.11 -1.18 -30.59
N LEU A 334 -4.78 -0.04 -30.56
CA LEU A 334 -5.20 0.68 -29.36
C LEU A 334 -6.71 0.75 -29.31
N GLU A 335 -7.29 0.46 -28.15
CA GLU A 335 -8.72 0.61 -27.89
C GLU A 335 -8.94 1.67 -26.82
N LEU A 336 -9.67 2.70 -27.21
CA LEU A 336 -10.07 3.83 -26.36
C LEU A 336 -11.57 3.75 -26.15
N VAL A 337 -12.02 3.92 -24.91
CA VAL A 337 -13.43 3.80 -24.52
C VAL A 337 -13.89 5.00 -23.73
N GLU A 338 -15.11 5.44 -24.03
CA GLU A 338 -15.76 6.54 -23.36
C GLU A 338 -16.08 6.16 -21.90
N PRO A 339 -15.68 6.95 -20.88
CA PRO A 339 -15.92 6.64 -19.47
C PRO A 339 -17.40 6.50 -19.12
N GLY A 340 -18.23 7.31 -19.78
CA GLY A 340 -19.67 7.32 -19.63
C GLY A 340 -20.33 7.98 -20.83
N PRO A 341 -21.55 7.57 -21.24
CA PRO A 341 -22.20 8.03 -22.45
C PRO A 341 -22.22 9.55 -22.59
N GLY A 342 -21.68 10.07 -23.70
CA GLY A 342 -21.69 11.50 -24.03
C GLY A 342 -20.62 12.37 -23.35
N SER A 343 -19.64 11.76 -22.68
CA SER A 343 -18.51 12.48 -22.05
C SER A 343 -17.48 13.00 -23.05
N TRP A 344 -17.30 12.37 -24.21
CA TRP A 344 -16.36 12.81 -25.25
C TRP A 344 -16.84 13.97 -26.13
N LYS A 345 -17.24 15.10 -25.54
CA LYS A 345 -17.64 16.30 -26.31
C LYS A 345 -16.49 16.88 -27.14
N CYS A 346 -15.25 16.74 -26.66
CA CYS A 346 -14.04 17.18 -27.37
C CYS A 346 -13.80 16.43 -28.70
N LEU A 347 -14.44 15.28 -28.92
CA LEU A 347 -14.27 14.46 -30.13
C LEU A 347 -15.37 14.66 -31.18
N ASP A 348 -16.34 15.55 -30.93
CA ASP A 348 -17.49 15.77 -31.82
C ASP A 348 -17.15 16.62 -33.07
N THR A 349 -15.98 16.41 -33.66
CA THR A 349 -15.55 17.07 -34.90
C THR A 349 -16.00 16.28 -36.14
N PRO A 350 -16.22 16.92 -37.30
CA PRO A 350 -16.55 16.22 -38.53
C PRO A 350 -15.53 15.13 -38.89
N VAL A 351 -14.24 15.42 -38.65
CA VAL A 351 -13.11 14.53 -38.92
C VAL A 351 -13.11 13.28 -38.02
N LEU A 352 -13.48 13.40 -36.74
CA LEU A 352 -13.43 12.27 -35.80
C LEU A 352 -14.73 11.47 -35.74
N LYS A 353 -15.86 12.02 -36.19
CA LYS A 353 -17.13 11.28 -36.28
C LYS A 353 -17.05 10.01 -37.13
N GLN A 354 -16.17 9.98 -38.13
CA GLN A 354 -16.02 8.81 -39.00
C GLN A 354 -15.37 7.60 -38.31
N VAL A 355 -14.61 7.81 -37.24
CA VAL A 355 -13.91 6.75 -36.49
C VAL A 355 -14.58 6.40 -35.15
N LEU A 356 -15.51 7.23 -34.69
CA LEU A 356 -16.30 6.97 -33.50
C LEU A 356 -17.37 5.90 -33.79
N ARG A 357 -17.46 4.92 -32.90
CA ARG A 357 -18.55 3.93 -32.88
C ARG A 357 -19.20 3.95 -31.51
N SER A 358 -20.51 3.72 -31.44
CA SER A 358 -21.24 3.61 -30.17
C SER A 358 -21.69 2.17 -29.99
N ASP A 359 -21.61 1.64 -28.77
CA ASP A 359 -22.22 0.35 -28.44
C ASP A 359 -23.74 0.47 -28.18
N GLU A 360 -24.41 -0.66 -27.94
CA GLU A 360 -25.85 -0.72 -27.61
C GLU A 360 -26.23 0.13 -26.38
N GLY A 361 -25.29 0.40 -25.48
CA GLY A 361 -25.46 1.22 -24.28
C GLY A 361 -25.21 2.72 -24.51
N GLY A 362 -24.87 3.13 -25.73
CA GLY A 362 -24.55 4.52 -26.08
C GLY A 362 -23.14 4.96 -25.65
N VAL A 363 -22.27 4.04 -25.24
CA VAL A 363 -20.87 4.32 -24.91
C VAL A 363 -20.05 4.32 -26.18
N ARG A 364 -19.31 5.40 -26.41
CA ARG A 364 -18.46 5.54 -27.61
C ARG A 364 -17.10 4.85 -27.46
N ARG A 365 -16.55 4.36 -28.58
CA ARG A 365 -15.26 3.67 -28.67
C ARG A 365 -14.49 4.07 -29.93
N ILE A 366 -13.17 4.02 -29.84
CA ILE A 366 -12.25 4.17 -30.98
C ILE A 366 -11.27 3.01 -30.94
N SER A 367 -11.15 2.27 -32.03
CA SER A 367 -10.15 1.22 -32.21
C SER A 367 -9.18 1.62 -33.33
N LEU A 368 -7.99 2.08 -32.96
CA LEU A 368 -6.96 2.57 -33.88
C LEU A 368 -5.87 1.51 -34.05
N ARG A 369 -5.53 1.17 -35.30
CA ARG A 369 -4.44 0.25 -35.60
C ARG A 369 -3.39 0.90 -36.49
N LEU A 370 -2.13 0.88 -36.06
CA LEU A 370 -0.98 1.18 -36.90
C LEU A 370 -0.40 -0.11 -37.46
N LYS A 371 -0.22 -0.17 -38.78
CA LYS A 371 0.45 -1.26 -39.48
C LYS A 371 1.73 -0.75 -40.13
N ALA A 372 2.78 -1.57 -40.10
CA ALA A 372 3.97 -1.33 -40.89
C ALA A 372 4.48 -2.60 -41.54
N ARG A 373 4.80 -2.52 -42.83
CA ARG A 373 5.41 -3.61 -43.61
C ARG A 373 6.73 -3.15 -44.19
N ARG A 374 7.67 -4.09 -44.30
CA ARG A 374 8.94 -3.86 -44.99
C ARG A 374 8.91 -4.59 -46.33
N ASP A 375 9.15 -3.86 -47.41
CA ASP A 375 9.19 -4.45 -48.74
C ASP A 375 10.54 -5.15 -49.03
N ARG A 376 10.69 -5.66 -50.26
CA ARG A 376 11.91 -6.37 -50.69
C ARG A 376 13.14 -5.45 -50.79
N SER A 377 12.95 -4.16 -51.09
CA SER A 377 14.03 -3.15 -51.10
C SER A 377 14.49 -2.76 -49.70
N GLY A 378 13.69 -3.07 -48.69
CA GLY A 378 13.92 -2.70 -47.31
C GLY A 378 13.22 -1.40 -46.90
N ALA A 379 12.48 -0.74 -47.80
CA ALA A 379 11.66 0.41 -47.49
C ALA A 379 10.46 0.01 -46.61
N ILE A 380 10.05 0.93 -45.74
CA ILE A 380 9.00 0.73 -44.74
C ILE A 380 7.78 1.50 -45.18
N HIS A 381 6.65 0.80 -45.28
CA HIS A 381 5.35 1.36 -45.60
C HIS A 381 4.46 1.24 -44.37
N ALA A 382 3.96 2.36 -43.86
CA ALA A 382 3.10 2.40 -42.68
C ALA A 382 1.80 3.16 -42.97
N HIS A 383 0.70 2.70 -42.40
CA HIS A 383 -0.62 3.34 -42.48
C HIS A 383 -1.39 3.09 -41.18
N ALA A 384 -2.40 3.92 -40.96
CA ALA A 384 -3.30 3.86 -39.82
C ALA A 384 -4.68 3.44 -40.31
N GLU A 385 -5.37 2.61 -39.54
CA GLU A 385 -6.73 2.19 -39.84
C GLU A 385 -7.60 2.23 -38.58
N ALA A 386 -8.85 2.65 -38.73
CA ALA A 386 -9.88 2.46 -37.72
C ALA A 386 -10.56 1.11 -37.95
N LEU A 387 -10.82 0.39 -36.85
CA LEU A 387 -11.42 -0.93 -36.90
C LEU A 387 -12.87 -0.87 -36.46
N ASP A 388 -13.71 -1.63 -37.14
CA ASP A 388 -15.01 -1.98 -36.60
C ASP A 388 -14.88 -3.15 -35.61
N TRP A 389 -15.43 -2.99 -34.41
CA TRP A 389 -15.40 -4.03 -33.38
C TRP A 389 -16.56 -5.04 -33.55
N GLU A 390 -17.66 -4.64 -34.23
CA GLU A 390 -18.76 -5.53 -34.61
C GLU A 390 -18.40 -6.37 -35.83
N SER A 391 -17.57 -5.81 -36.73
CA SER A 391 -17.03 -6.48 -37.92
C SER A 391 -15.50 -6.34 -38.00
N PRO A 392 -14.71 -7.15 -37.26
CA PRO A 392 -13.24 -7.03 -37.17
C PRO A 392 -12.47 -7.12 -38.50
N GLY A 393 -13.15 -7.52 -39.58
CA GLY A 393 -12.61 -7.62 -40.93
C GLY A 393 -12.75 -6.34 -41.78
N GLU A 394 -13.62 -5.40 -41.39
CA GLU A 394 -13.76 -4.10 -42.06
C GLU A 394 -12.91 -3.05 -41.35
N ALA A 395 -11.81 -2.68 -41.99
CA ALA A 395 -10.91 -1.63 -41.53
C ALA A 395 -11.01 -0.44 -42.49
N VAL A 396 -11.13 0.77 -41.95
CA VAL A 396 -11.15 2.02 -42.71
C VAL A 396 -9.79 2.67 -42.58
N GLU A 397 -9.08 2.84 -43.69
CA GLU A 397 -7.80 3.56 -43.71
C GLU A 397 -8.01 5.02 -43.33
N LEU A 398 -7.12 5.56 -42.48
CA LEU A 398 -7.20 6.92 -41.97
C LEU A 398 -6.16 7.80 -42.66
N ASP A 399 -6.59 8.99 -43.08
CA ASP A 399 -5.68 10.03 -43.55
C ASP A 399 -4.87 10.65 -42.41
N ASP A 400 -3.79 11.35 -42.77
CA ASP A 400 -2.89 12.00 -41.81
C ASP A 400 -3.63 13.05 -40.95
N GLU A 401 -4.64 13.73 -41.51
CA GLU A 401 -5.44 14.74 -40.79
C GLU A 401 -6.26 14.11 -39.66
N THR A 402 -6.92 12.98 -39.92
CA THR A 402 -7.69 12.24 -38.90
C THR A 402 -6.78 11.69 -37.81
N VAL A 403 -5.61 11.15 -38.18
CA VAL A 403 -4.63 10.66 -37.22
C VAL A 403 -4.08 11.80 -36.36
N ALA A 404 -3.81 12.97 -36.94
CA ALA A 404 -3.37 14.14 -36.20
C ALA A 404 -4.45 14.63 -35.23
N ALA A 405 -5.71 14.72 -35.67
CA ALA A 405 -6.84 15.10 -34.84
C ALA A 405 -7.06 14.13 -33.65
N LEU A 406 -6.89 12.81 -33.88
CA LEU A 406 -6.93 11.81 -32.82
C LEU A 406 -5.82 12.01 -31.80
N ARG A 407 -4.57 12.19 -32.24
CA ARG A 407 -3.41 12.40 -31.37
C ARG A 407 -3.51 13.69 -30.55
N GLU A 408 -4.08 14.75 -31.13
CA GLU A 408 -4.34 16.00 -30.40
C GLU A 408 -5.40 15.83 -29.33
N ALA A 409 -6.45 15.04 -29.61
CA ALA A 409 -7.51 14.77 -28.67
C ALA A 409 -7.15 13.69 -27.63
N SER A 410 -6.07 12.92 -27.83
CA SER A 410 -5.57 11.88 -26.92
C SER A 410 -4.12 12.16 -26.47
N PRO A 411 -3.84 13.28 -25.80
CA PRO A 411 -2.47 13.65 -25.48
C PRO A 411 -1.81 12.59 -24.57
N LEU A 412 -0.58 12.21 -24.92
CA LEU A 412 0.26 11.31 -24.12
C LEU A 412 1.36 12.10 -23.42
N VAL A 413 1.54 11.86 -22.13
CA VAL A 413 2.71 12.33 -21.37
C VAL A 413 3.61 11.12 -21.12
N LEU A 414 4.87 11.16 -21.57
CA LEU A 414 5.84 10.09 -21.34
C LEU A 414 7.04 10.60 -20.54
N LEU A 415 7.14 10.18 -19.28
CA LEU A 415 8.29 10.38 -18.42
C LEU A 415 9.18 9.13 -18.44
N ARG A 416 10.49 9.28 -18.67
CA ARG A 416 11.48 8.20 -18.49
C ARG A 416 12.64 8.67 -17.64
N GLY A 417 12.93 7.95 -16.57
CA GLY A 417 14.02 8.26 -15.66
C GLY A 417 13.96 9.70 -15.14
N GLY A 418 12.75 10.22 -14.94
CA GLY A 418 12.50 11.60 -14.53
C GLY A 418 12.49 12.67 -15.63
N HIS A 419 12.78 12.31 -16.88
CA HIS A 419 12.81 13.24 -18.01
C HIS A 419 11.59 13.08 -18.91
N LEU A 420 11.01 14.20 -19.36
CA LEU A 420 9.94 14.19 -20.37
C LEU A 420 10.56 13.91 -21.75
N VAL A 421 10.43 12.68 -22.23
CA VAL A 421 11.14 12.20 -23.42
C VAL A 421 10.56 12.83 -24.69
N ARG A 422 9.23 12.97 -24.75
CA ARG A 422 8.49 13.61 -25.83
C ARG A 422 7.15 14.13 -25.32
N GLY A 423 6.79 15.34 -25.70
CA GLY A 423 5.42 15.85 -25.63
C GLY A 423 4.81 15.89 -27.02
N THR A 424 3.49 16.00 -27.11
CA THR A 424 2.81 16.44 -28.33
C THR A 424 3.52 17.68 -28.87
N GLN A 425 4.04 17.62 -30.12
CA GLN A 425 4.58 18.78 -30.83
C GLN A 425 3.42 19.73 -31.23
N VAL A 426 2.67 20.21 -30.26
CA VAL A 426 1.81 21.37 -30.48
C VAL A 426 2.68 22.57 -30.22
N GLN A 427 3.00 23.33 -31.27
CA GLN A 427 3.54 24.68 -31.09
C GLN A 427 2.52 25.41 -30.22
N ALA A 428 2.90 25.72 -28.98
CA ALA A 428 2.09 26.59 -28.18
C ALA A 428 2.02 27.92 -28.94
N ARG A 429 0.85 28.23 -29.51
CA ARG A 429 0.62 29.53 -30.13
C ARG A 429 0.98 30.57 -29.08
N ALA A 430 1.82 31.55 -29.45
CA ALA A 430 2.24 32.63 -28.57
C ALA A 430 1.01 33.21 -27.86
N GLY A 431 0.86 32.83 -26.59
CA GLY A 431 -0.31 33.12 -25.79
C GLY A 431 -0.05 34.29 -24.85
N ARG A 432 -1.10 34.74 -24.18
CA ARG A 432 -0.96 35.67 -23.05
C ARG A 432 -0.12 35.00 -21.97
N ALA A 433 0.85 35.72 -21.40
CA ALA A 433 1.65 35.22 -20.30
C ALA A 433 0.76 34.76 -19.13
N SER A 434 1.15 33.67 -18.48
CA SER A 434 0.48 33.18 -17.28
C SER A 434 0.53 34.22 -16.16
N ASP A 435 -0.53 34.30 -15.35
CA ASP A 435 -0.46 34.96 -14.03
C ASP A 435 0.38 34.08 -13.07
N PRO A 436 1.58 34.53 -12.67
CA PRO A 436 2.46 33.73 -11.80
C PRO A 436 1.80 33.39 -10.45
N GLU A 437 0.93 34.27 -9.94
CA GLU A 437 0.26 34.05 -8.66
C GLU A 437 -0.83 32.98 -8.77
N ALA A 438 -1.55 32.93 -9.90
CA ALA A 438 -2.55 31.90 -10.16
C ALA A 438 -1.92 30.50 -10.30
N VAL A 439 -0.79 30.40 -11.01
CA VAL A 439 -0.01 29.16 -11.12
C VAL A 439 0.50 28.75 -9.74
N ARG A 440 1.02 29.71 -8.96
CA ARG A 440 1.48 29.44 -7.61
C ARG A 440 0.41 28.87 -6.71
N LYS A 441 -0.75 29.50 -6.70
CA LYS A 441 -1.89 29.05 -5.92
C LYS A 441 -2.32 27.62 -6.30
N ARG A 442 -2.24 27.23 -7.58
CA ARG A 442 -2.52 25.85 -8.01
C ARG A 442 -1.49 24.85 -7.50
N LEU A 443 -0.20 25.16 -7.63
CA LEU A 443 0.89 24.30 -7.12
C LEU A 443 0.80 24.13 -5.60
N GLU A 444 0.57 25.22 -4.86
CA GLU A 444 0.38 25.19 -3.41
C GLU A 444 -0.89 24.41 -3.02
N ALA A 445 -2.00 24.56 -3.76
CA ALA A 445 -3.22 23.80 -3.52
C ALA A 445 -3.02 22.29 -3.74
N PHE A 446 -2.30 21.90 -4.80
CA PHE A 446 -1.94 20.48 -5.02
C PHE A 446 -1.00 19.97 -3.92
N HIS A 447 0.01 20.75 -3.53
CA HIS A 447 0.87 20.44 -2.39
C HIS A 447 0.08 20.29 -1.07
N GLN A 448 -0.92 21.14 -0.83
CA GLN A 448 -1.80 21.04 0.34
C GLN A 448 -2.68 19.79 0.30
N ARG A 449 -3.18 19.39 -0.89
CA ARG A 449 -3.93 18.12 -1.05
C ARG A 449 -3.06 16.91 -0.70
N LEU A 450 -1.82 16.89 -1.17
CA LEU A 450 -0.82 15.88 -0.78
C LEU A 450 -0.56 15.87 0.73
N SER A 451 -0.52 17.07 1.32
CA SER A 451 -0.23 17.35 2.72
C SER A 451 -1.43 17.25 3.66
N GLY A 452 -2.62 16.89 3.18
CA GLY A 452 -3.90 16.90 3.93
C GLY A 452 -3.99 15.93 5.13
N GLY A 453 -2.92 15.20 5.45
CA GLY A 453 -2.73 14.48 6.72
C GLY A 453 -1.72 15.20 7.61
N ALA A 454 -1.82 15.07 8.93
CA ALA A 454 -0.97 15.77 9.92
C ALA A 454 0.55 15.49 9.82
N HIS A 455 0.99 14.71 8.83
CA HIS A 455 2.38 14.44 8.48
C HIS A 455 2.58 14.73 6.98
N ALA A 456 2.48 16.01 6.60
CA ALA A 456 3.18 16.48 5.42
C ALA A 456 4.68 16.25 5.70
N PRO A 457 5.41 15.52 4.85
CA PRO A 457 6.84 15.36 5.08
C PRO A 457 7.47 16.76 5.09
N ARG A 458 8.13 17.12 6.21
CA ARG A 458 9.14 18.19 6.21
C ARG A 458 10.42 17.71 5.52
N GLU A 459 10.26 16.93 4.44
CA GLU A 459 11.38 16.37 3.69
C GLU A 459 11.86 17.45 2.74
N ALA A 460 13.11 17.89 2.94
CA ALA A 460 13.75 18.93 2.13
C ALA A 460 13.56 18.68 0.62
N GLY A 461 13.67 17.42 0.18
CA GLY A 461 13.49 17.04 -1.24
C GLY A 461 12.09 17.33 -1.81
N MET A 462 11.03 17.30 -1.00
CA MET A 462 9.66 17.62 -1.44
C MET A 462 9.49 19.14 -1.61
N GLN A 463 10.14 19.94 -0.76
CA GLN A 463 10.16 21.40 -0.86
C GLN A 463 11.03 21.87 -2.03
N GLU A 464 12.20 21.26 -2.22
CA GLU A 464 13.06 21.48 -3.39
C GLU A 464 12.31 21.14 -4.68
N GLY A 465 11.58 20.03 -4.72
CA GLY A 465 10.74 19.68 -5.85
C GLY A 465 9.61 20.68 -6.12
N LEU A 466 8.97 21.22 -5.08
CA LEU A 466 7.97 22.27 -5.24
C LEU A 466 8.60 23.57 -5.79
N GLN A 467 9.79 23.91 -5.32
CA GLN A 467 10.58 25.05 -5.83
C GLN A 467 10.96 24.85 -7.31
N ALA A 468 11.42 23.66 -7.67
CA ALA A 468 11.70 23.30 -9.06
C ALA A 468 10.44 23.40 -9.95
N ALA A 469 9.27 23.03 -9.42
CA ALA A 469 7.99 23.21 -10.11
C ALA A 469 7.67 24.69 -10.36
N PHE A 470 7.92 25.57 -9.39
CA PHE A 470 7.73 27.01 -9.54
C PHE A 470 8.59 27.61 -10.64
N GLU A 471 9.89 27.30 -10.63
CA GLU A 471 10.84 27.82 -11.61
C GLU A 471 10.52 27.32 -13.02
N LEU A 472 10.18 26.05 -13.15
CA LEU A 472 9.76 25.49 -14.44
C LEU A 472 8.45 26.13 -14.92
N ALA A 473 7.48 26.37 -14.03
CA ALA A 473 6.26 27.08 -14.39
C ALA A 473 6.49 28.52 -14.81
N GLN A 474 7.38 29.26 -14.13
CA GLN A 474 7.73 30.63 -14.53
C GLN A 474 8.36 30.68 -15.92
N ARG A 475 9.24 29.72 -16.25
CA ARG A 475 9.86 29.63 -17.57
C ARG A 475 8.85 29.32 -18.66
N ILE A 476 7.94 28.36 -18.43
CA ILE A 476 6.88 28.01 -19.40
C ILE A 476 5.85 29.14 -19.55
N GLY A 477 5.48 29.77 -18.43
CA GLY A 477 4.45 30.80 -18.34
C GLY A 477 4.75 32.07 -19.14
N ARG A 478 6.00 32.27 -19.59
CA ARG A 478 6.41 33.38 -20.48
C ARG A 478 5.76 33.31 -21.88
N GLY A 479 5.40 32.10 -22.35
CA GLY A 479 4.83 31.90 -23.70
C GLY A 479 3.44 31.27 -23.74
N VAL A 480 2.96 30.72 -22.61
CA VAL A 480 1.71 29.95 -22.53
C VAL A 480 0.96 30.33 -21.25
N ASP A 481 -0.38 30.45 -21.33
CA ASP A 481 -1.24 30.55 -20.15
C ASP A 481 -1.40 29.16 -19.50
N LEU A 482 -0.58 28.85 -18.50
CA LEU A 482 -0.55 27.59 -17.77
C LEU A 482 -1.86 27.25 -17.07
N VAL A 483 -2.71 28.25 -16.84
CA VAL A 483 -3.96 28.10 -16.10
C VAL A 483 -5.08 27.64 -17.05
N ARG A 484 -5.09 28.18 -18.27
CA ARG A 484 -6.20 28.04 -19.24
C ARG A 484 -5.84 27.27 -20.52
N ALA A 485 -4.56 27.10 -20.83
CA ALA A 485 -4.17 26.43 -22.07
C ALA A 485 -4.59 24.95 -22.06
N PRO A 486 -4.94 24.39 -23.23
CA PRO A 486 -5.33 22.99 -23.35
C PRO A 486 -4.14 22.05 -23.08
N ALA A 487 -4.42 20.81 -22.71
CA ALA A 487 -3.40 19.81 -22.33
C ALA A 487 -2.29 19.66 -23.36
N PRO A 488 -2.57 19.52 -24.67
CA PRO A 488 -1.51 19.39 -25.66
C PRO A 488 -0.52 20.56 -25.68
N ALA A 489 -1.02 21.80 -25.49
CA ALA A 489 -0.19 23.00 -25.45
C ALA A 489 0.67 23.06 -24.18
N LEU A 490 0.09 22.71 -23.02
CA LEU A 490 0.84 22.63 -21.76
C LEU A 490 1.95 21.57 -21.83
N ILE A 491 1.62 20.39 -22.33
CA ILE A 491 2.56 19.27 -22.47
C ILE A 491 3.69 19.62 -23.45
N GLY A 492 3.36 20.23 -24.58
CA GLY A 492 4.33 20.71 -25.56
C GLY A 492 5.28 21.75 -24.96
N ALA A 493 4.74 22.70 -24.20
CA ALA A 493 5.52 23.76 -23.56
C ALA A 493 6.41 23.23 -22.42
N MET A 494 5.91 22.27 -21.61
CA MET A 494 6.73 21.55 -20.63
C MET A 494 7.87 20.79 -21.31
N ALA A 495 7.60 20.07 -22.41
CA ALA A 495 8.61 19.33 -23.15
C ALA A 495 9.65 20.24 -23.81
N GLN A 496 9.27 21.44 -24.25
CA GLN A 496 10.20 22.42 -24.77
C GLN A 496 11.06 23.00 -23.66
N ALA A 497 10.45 23.38 -22.53
CA ALA A 497 11.16 23.95 -21.40
C ALA A 497 12.17 22.97 -20.81
N LEU A 498 11.87 21.67 -20.76
CA LEU A 498 12.73 20.61 -20.23
C LEU A 498 13.88 20.20 -21.17
N ARG A 499 13.77 20.42 -22.48
CA ARG A 499 14.80 20.00 -23.45
C ARG A 499 16.04 20.90 -23.44
N GLY A 500 15.89 22.20 -23.15
CA GLY A 500 16.95 23.19 -23.38
C GLY A 500 17.36 23.25 -24.86
N ASN A 501 17.99 24.33 -25.32
CA ASN A 501 18.58 24.34 -26.67
C ASN A 501 19.89 23.53 -26.67
N GLY A 502 19.77 22.20 -26.63
CA GLY A 502 20.90 21.27 -26.77
C GLY A 502 21.30 21.01 -28.23
N GLY A 503 21.43 22.05 -29.07
CA GLY A 503 21.77 21.91 -30.48
C GLY A 503 22.52 23.11 -31.04
N GLN A 504 23.86 22.97 -31.14
CA GLN A 504 24.87 23.82 -31.82
C GLN A 504 24.81 25.36 -31.62
N PRO A 505 25.95 26.02 -31.32
CA PRO A 505 26.01 27.47 -31.35
C PRO A 505 25.85 27.94 -32.80
N ALA A 506 24.73 28.59 -33.11
CA ALA A 506 24.61 29.34 -34.34
C ALA A 506 25.51 30.58 -34.21
N ASN A 507 26.58 30.63 -35.00
CA ASN A 507 27.34 31.85 -35.25
C ASN A 507 26.39 32.98 -35.65
N GLY A 508 26.39 34.09 -34.92
CA GLY A 508 25.74 35.32 -35.36
C GLY A 508 25.23 36.20 -34.24
N THR A 509 26.01 37.23 -33.94
CA THR A 509 25.68 38.48 -33.26
C THR A 509 24.19 38.85 -33.17
N GLY A 510 23.67 39.04 -31.95
CA GLY A 510 22.40 39.74 -31.70
C GLY A 510 21.75 39.36 -30.37
N ASP A 511 21.85 40.26 -29.40
CA ASP A 511 21.09 40.35 -28.13
C ASP A 511 21.25 39.24 -27.08
N ALA A 512 21.96 39.60 -26.02
CA ALA A 512 22.14 38.87 -24.78
C ALA A 512 20.85 38.83 -23.96
N ASP A 513 20.04 37.77 -24.12
CA ASP A 513 19.04 37.37 -23.10
C ASP A 513 18.60 35.88 -23.18
N GLY A 514 19.35 35.03 -23.89
CA GLY A 514 18.89 33.68 -24.27
C GLY A 514 19.55 32.48 -23.58
N ASP A 515 20.58 32.67 -22.76
CA ASP A 515 21.58 31.61 -22.48
C ASP A 515 21.65 31.15 -21.01
N GLU A 516 20.52 31.18 -20.29
CA GLU A 516 20.48 30.67 -18.93
C GLU A 516 20.20 29.14 -18.92
N PRO A 517 21.09 28.31 -18.31
CA PRO A 517 20.88 26.87 -18.20
C PRO A 517 19.52 26.55 -17.57
N LEU A 518 18.97 25.38 -17.90
CA LEU A 518 17.71 24.88 -17.33
C LEU A 518 17.66 25.18 -15.81
N PRO A 519 16.58 25.75 -15.25
CA PRO A 519 16.49 26.02 -13.81
C PRO A 519 16.69 24.73 -12.99
N LEU A 520 16.25 23.60 -13.57
CA LEU A 520 16.42 22.25 -13.04
C LEU A 520 17.87 21.77 -12.95
N ALA A 521 18.81 22.38 -13.67
CA ALA A 521 20.23 22.03 -13.58
C ALA A 521 20.86 22.52 -12.27
N GLN A 522 20.22 23.48 -11.59
CA GLN A 522 20.62 23.93 -10.25
C GLN A 522 20.05 23.02 -9.14
N HIS A 523 19.06 22.18 -9.49
CA HIS A 523 18.46 21.20 -8.58
C HIS A 523 19.07 19.80 -8.83
N GLY A 524 19.16 18.96 -7.80
CA GLY A 524 19.51 17.55 -8.00
C GLY A 524 18.46 16.85 -8.88
N GLY A 525 18.86 15.86 -9.69
CA GLY A 525 17.98 15.17 -10.64
C GLY A 525 16.67 14.64 -10.03
N GLY A 526 16.69 14.27 -8.75
CA GLY A 526 15.51 13.88 -7.99
C GLY A 526 14.49 15.01 -7.77
N ALA A 527 14.94 16.21 -7.38
CA ALA A 527 14.06 17.36 -7.18
C ALA A 527 13.42 17.82 -8.50
N ALA A 528 14.15 17.71 -9.61
CA ALA A 528 13.60 18.00 -10.93
C ALA A 528 12.43 17.09 -11.30
N LEU A 529 12.54 15.78 -11.06
CA LEU A 529 11.45 14.84 -11.28
C LEU A 529 10.23 15.14 -10.41
N VAL A 530 10.46 15.38 -9.11
CA VAL A 530 9.39 15.77 -8.18
C VAL A 530 8.69 17.04 -8.66
N GLY A 531 9.45 18.02 -9.17
CA GLY A 531 8.90 19.25 -9.73
C GLY A 531 8.06 19.04 -10.99
N VAL A 532 8.46 18.12 -11.88
CA VAL A 532 7.64 17.74 -13.05
C VAL A 532 6.33 17.08 -12.60
N LEU A 533 6.37 16.16 -11.63
CA LEU A 533 5.16 15.52 -11.09
C LEU A 533 4.22 16.53 -10.43
N PHE A 534 4.75 17.51 -9.71
CA PHE A 534 3.98 18.63 -9.17
C PHE A 534 3.25 19.40 -10.26
N LEU A 535 3.95 19.74 -11.35
CA LEU A 535 3.33 20.48 -12.46
C LEU A 535 2.27 19.67 -13.17
N LEU A 536 2.52 18.39 -13.43
CA LEU A 536 1.53 17.50 -14.02
C LEU A 536 0.28 17.43 -13.12
N GLY A 537 0.47 17.16 -11.83
CA GLY A 537 -0.63 17.08 -10.87
C GLY A 537 -1.33 18.40 -10.55
N ALA A 538 -0.70 19.55 -10.76
CA ALA A 538 -1.32 20.85 -10.51
C ALA A 538 -1.96 21.50 -11.74
N LEU A 539 -1.42 21.24 -12.95
CA LEU A 539 -1.81 21.94 -14.18
C LEU A 539 -2.61 21.06 -15.15
N LEU A 540 -2.46 19.75 -15.08
CA LEU A 540 -3.25 18.81 -15.87
C LEU A 540 -4.44 18.26 -15.08
N ASP A 541 -4.45 18.44 -13.76
CA ASP A 541 -5.54 18.01 -12.89
C ASP A 541 -6.73 18.98 -13.00
N ARG A 542 -7.79 18.49 -13.64
CA ARG A 542 -9.13 19.06 -13.86
C ARG A 542 -9.22 20.59 -13.78
N SER A 543 -9.02 21.24 -14.93
CA SER A 543 -9.64 22.56 -15.17
C SER A 543 -11.16 22.38 -15.21
N GLU A 544 -11.92 23.28 -14.59
CA GLU A 544 -13.40 23.32 -14.59
C GLU A 544 -14.04 23.37 -16.01
N ASP A 545 -13.23 23.42 -17.07
CA ASP A 545 -13.64 23.40 -18.46
C ASP A 545 -13.90 21.97 -18.99
N ALA A 546 -15.18 21.63 -19.11
CA ALA A 546 -15.72 20.37 -19.64
C ALA A 546 -15.39 20.07 -21.13
N ALA A 547 -14.48 20.82 -21.75
CA ALA A 547 -14.14 20.73 -23.18
C ALA A 547 -12.76 20.06 -23.44
N ARG A 548 -12.05 19.64 -22.39
CA ARG A 548 -10.68 19.12 -22.49
C ARG A 548 -10.67 17.60 -22.36
N CYS A 549 -10.08 16.91 -23.33
CA CYS A 549 -9.77 15.50 -23.20
C CYS A 549 -8.54 15.32 -22.28
N ASP A 550 -8.66 14.49 -21.23
CA ASP A 550 -7.59 14.25 -20.25
C ASP A 550 -6.45 13.39 -20.84
N PRO A 551 -5.17 13.71 -20.59
CA PRO A 551 -4.04 12.93 -21.10
C PRO A 551 -3.84 11.61 -20.36
N VAL A 552 -3.25 10.64 -21.06
CA VAL A 552 -2.70 9.42 -20.45
C VAL A 552 -1.25 9.69 -20.04
N VAL A 553 -0.88 9.33 -18.81
CA VAL A 553 0.46 9.55 -18.27
C VAL A 553 1.21 8.22 -18.15
N LEU A 554 2.32 8.09 -18.88
CA LEU A 554 3.24 6.96 -18.80
C LEU A 554 4.49 7.39 -18.03
N MET A 555 4.88 6.61 -17.02
CA MET A 555 6.04 6.87 -16.18
C MET A 555 6.94 5.65 -16.14
N GLU A 556 8.14 5.75 -16.69
CA GLU A 556 9.13 4.67 -16.70
C GLU A 556 10.25 5.01 -15.73
N GLN A 557 10.48 4.11 -14.77
CA GLN A 557 11.48 4.27 -13.71
C GLN A 557 11.37 5.64 -13.02
N PRO A 558 10.20 5.99 -12.44
CA PRO A 558 10.04 7.22 -11.66
C PRO A 558 10.92 7.24 -10.39
N GLU A 559 11.57 6.15 -10.03
CA GLU A 559 12.59 6.06 -8.99
C GLU A 559 13.99 6.54 -9.41
N ALA A 560 14.24 6.71 -10.71
CA ALA A 560 15.61 6.93 -11.21
C ALA A 560 16.20 8.23 -10.64
N GLY A 561 17.41 8.13 -10.06
CA GLY A 561 18.11 9.26 -9.47
C GLY A 561 17.52 9.76 -8.14
N LEU A 562 16.58 9.02 -7.54
CA LEU A 562 16.02 9.34 -6.22
C LEU A 562 16.65 8.50 -5.12
N HIS A 563 16.90 9.14 -3.97
CA HIS A 563 17.26 8.42 -2.76
C HIS A 563 16.05 7.62 -2.22
N PRO A 564 16.23 6.40 -1.67
CA PRO A 564 15.13 5.56 -1.19
C PRO A 564 14.11 6.25 -0.25
N ILE A 565 14.59 7.18 0.59
CA ILE A 565 13.74 7.97 1.51
C ILE A 565 12.64 8.75 0.76
N LEU A 566 12.95 9.27 -0.44
CA LEU A 566 12.00 10.09 -1.21
C LEU A 566 10.98 9.26 -1.99
N LEU A 567 11.19 7.94 -2.15
CA LEU A 567 10.33 7.10 -2.98
C LEU A 567 8.89 7.01 -2.45
N ALA A 568 8.70 6.99 -1.12
CA ALA A 568 7.38 6.99 -0.53
C ALA A 568 6.62 8.31 -0.80
N ALA A 569 7.31 9.44 -0.77
CA ALA A 569 6.74 10.73 -1.14
C ALA A 569 6.39 10.79 -2.63
N VAL A 570 7.24 10.24 -3.49
CA VAL A 570 6.98 10.14 -4.94
C VAL A 570 5.78 9.26 -5.24
N TRP A 571 5.59 8.14 -4.55
CA TRP A 571 4.37 7.35 -4.74
C TRP A 571 3.10 8.15 -4.40
N ARG A 572 3.12 8.94 -3.33
CA ARG A 572 1.97 9.82 -2.96
C ARG A 572 1.69 10.86 -4.05
N LEU A 573 2.74 11.42 -4.67
CA LEU A 573 2.57 12.31 -5.83
C LEU A 573 1.93 11.57 -6.99
N ILE A 574 2.50 10.40 -7.32
CA ILE A 574 2.00 9.56 -8.38
C ILE A 574 0.54 9.30 -8.15
N GLU A 575 0.12 8.90 -6.94
CA GLU A 575 -1.26 8.57 -6.51
C GLU A 575 -2.21 9.78 -6.49
N ALA A 576 -1.71 10.99 -6.24
CA ALA A 576 -2.52 12.21 -6.27
C ALA A 576 -2.90 12.69 -7.68
N ILE A 577 -2.23 12.22 -8.74
CA ILE A 577 -2.55 12.58 -10.13
C ILE A 577 -3.82 11.85 -10.59
N GLU A 578 -4.98 12.50 -10.65
CA GLU A 578 -6.26 11.82 -10.95
C GLU A 578 -6.39 11.28 -12.40
N LEU A 579 -5.43 11.59 -13.27
CA LEU A 579 -5.37 11.14 -14.66
C LEU A 579 -5.09 9.64 -14.78
N GLN A 580 -5.46 9.05 -15.92
CA GLN A 580 -5.09 7.68 -16.22
C GLN A 580 -3.56 7.57 -16.33
N ARG A 581 -2.98 6.63 -15.58
CA ARG A 581 -1.53 6.52 -15.40
C ARG A 581 -1.05 5.09 -15.46
N VAL A 582 0.09 4.91 -16.12
CA VAL A 582 0.79 3.63 -16.22
C VAL A 582 2.21 3.84 -15.74
N VAL A 583 2.58 3.12 -14.68
CA VAL A 583 3.88 3.26 -14.02
C VAL A 583 4.65 1.97 -14.21
N ALA A 584 5.79 2.01 -14.88
CA ALA A 584 6.73 0.90 -14.94
C ALA A 584 7.86 1.16 -13.94
N THR A 585 8.05 0.24 -12.97
CA THR A 585 9.05 0.39 -11.91
C THR A 585 9.83 -0.91 -11.71
N GLU A 586 11.08 -0.75 -11.31
CA GLU A 586 12.02 -1.80 -10.90
C GLU A 586 12.39 -1.65 -9.41
N SER A 587 11.85 -0.63 -8.73
CA SER A 587 12.04 -0.41 -7.30
C SER A 587 11.01 -1.16 -6.48
N GLY A 588 11.47 -2.14 -5.69
CA GLY A 588 10.66 -2.76 -4.65
C GLY A 588 10.13 -1.75 -3.63
N VAL A 589 10.96 -0.78 -3.22
CA VAL A 589 10.57 0.27 -2.27
C VAL A 589 9.39 1.09 -2.78
N LEU A 590 9.41 1.51 -4.05
CA LEU A 590 8.28 2.22 -4.65
C LEU A 590 7.05 1.32 -4.77
N LEU A 591 7.25 0.08 -5.25
CA LEU A 591 6.20 -0.92 -5.41
C LEU A 591 5.47 -1.25 -4.10
N SER A 592 6.18 -1.22 -2.97
CA SER A 592 5.60 -1.49 -1.64
C SER A 592 4.47 -0.52 -1.26
N SER A 593 4.48 0.70 -1.82
CA SER A 593 3.45 1.71 -1.59
C SER A 593 2.24 1.53 -2.52
N ALA A 594 2.39 0.79 -3.62
CA ALA A 594 1.35 0.59 -4.62
C ALA A 594 0.24 -0.37 -4.15
N PRO A 595 -1.02 -0.15 -4.57
CA PRO A 595 -2.09 -1.11 -4.33
C PRO A 595 -1.86 -2.37 -5.18
N LEU A 596 -1.84 -3.55 -4.53
CA LEU A 596 -1.55 -4.83 -5.19
C LEU A 596 -2.48 -5.15 -6.37
N THR A 597 -3.73 -4.67 -6.32
CA THR A 597 -4.72 -4.85 -7.40
C THR A 597 -4.37 -4.07 -8.67
N ALA A 598 -3.50 -3.07 -8.60
CA ALA A 598 -3.02 -2.33 -9.75
C ALA A 598 -1.75 -2.93 -10.37
N VAL A 599 -1.11 -3.90 -9.70
CA VAL A 599 0.15 -4.51 -10.15
C VAL A 599 -0.11 -5.50 -11.28
N GLN A 600 0.63 -5.32 -12.37
CA GLN A 600 0.66 -6.21 -13.52
C GLN A 600 2.10 -6.69 -13.72
N ARG A 601 2.32 -8.00 -13.54
CA ARG A 601 3.60 -8.66 -13.76
C ARG A 601 3.75 -9.05 -15.23
N LEU A 602 4.82 -8.56 -15.83
CA LEU A 602 5.16 -8.76 -17.23
C LEU A 602 6.37 -9.70 -17.34
N TYR A 603 6.24 -10.77 -18.10
CA TYR A 603 7.36 -11.69 -18.39
C TYR A 603 7.21 -12.28 -19.80
N ARG A 604 8.29 -12.86 -20.33
CA ARG A 604 8.30 -13.41 -21.69
C ARG A 604 8.21 -14.93 -21.66
N SER A 605 7.38 -15.48 -22.54
CA SER A 605 7.29 -16.92 -22.82
C SER A 605 7.20 -17.10 -24.34
N ASP A 606 8.14 -17.86 -24.92
CA ASP A 606 8.24 -18.11 -26.36
C ASP A 606 8.19 -16.85 -27.24
N GLY A 607 8.86 -15.78 -26.79
CA GLY A 607 8.88 -14.48 -27.49
C GLY A 607 7.57 -13.68 -27.42
N SER A 608 6.54 -14.20 -26.75
CA SER A 608 5.27 -13.51 -26.47
C SER A 608 5.29 -12.95 -25.05
N LEU A 609 4.66 -11.80 -24.86
CA LEU A 609 4.51 -11.21 -23.53
C LEU A 609 3.35 -11.88 -22.81
N GLN A 610 3.63 -12.34 -21.59
CA GLN A 610 2.62 -12.75 -20.63
C GLN A 610 2.38 -11.61 -19.65
N VAL A 611 1.12 -11.34 -19.37
CA VAL A 611 0.68 -10.30 -18.43
C VAL A 611 -0.19 -10.96 -17.39
N ARG A 612 0.23 -10.88 -16.13
CA ARG A 612 -0.46 -11.47 -14.98
C ARG A 612 -0.82 -10.37 -14.00
N ARG A 613 -2.01 -10.43 -13.41
CA ARG A 613 -2.53 -9.44 -12.46
C ARG A 613 -3.42 -10.11 -11.44
N LEU A 614 -3.48 -9.54 -10.24
CA LEU A 614 -4.47 -9.92 -9.26
C LEU A 614 -5.85 -9.42 -9.70
N GLN A 615 -6.86 -10.30 -9.68
CA GLN A 615 -8.24 -9.90 -9.94
C GLN A 615 -8.82 -9.28 -8.67
N ALA A 616 -9.74 -8.31 -8.80
CA ALA A 616 -10.26 -7.58 -7.64
C ALA A 616 -10.93 -8.50 -6.61
N ASP A 617 -11.50 -9.62 -7.06
CA ASP A 617 -12.24 -10.58 -6.23
C ASP A 617 -11.49 -11.90 -5.98
N SER A 618 -10.18 -11.99 -6.31
CA SER A 618 -9.44 -13.25 -6.14
C SER A 618 -8.98 -13.53 -4.70
N LEU A 619 -9.01 -12.53 -3.83
CA LEU A 619 -8.66 -12.64 -2.41
C LEU A 619 -9.74 -11.98 -1.57
N GLU A 620 -10.07 -12.59 -0.43
CA GLU A 620 -10.96 -11.95 0.55
C GLU A 620 -10.29 -10.68 1.13
N PRO A 621 -11.05 -9.68 1.59
CA PRO A 621 -10.48 -8.42 2.10
C PRO A 621 -9.44 -8.61 3.22
N ASP A 622 -9.63 -9.59 4.12
CA ASP A 622 -8.66 -9.91 5.17
C ASP A 622 -7.39 -10.59 4.61
N GLU A 623 -7.55 -11.48 3.62
CA GLU A 623 -6.43 -12.13 2.93
C GLU A 623 -5.58 -11.08 2.19
N LEU A 624 -6.22 -10.19 1.44
CA LEU A 624 -5.56 -9.09 0.75
C LEU A 624 -4.80 -8.18 1.72
N ARG A 625 -5.37 -7.90 2.90
CA ARG A 625 -4.73 -7.09 3.94
C ARG A 625 -3.46 -7.75 4.49
N LYS A 626 -3.53 -9.05 4.81
CA LYS A 626 -2.38 -9.83 5.30
C LYS A 626 -1.25 -9.88 4.28
N VAL A 627 -1.60 -10.16 3.02
CA VAL A 627 -0.65 -10.20 1.91
C VAL A 627 -0.03 -8.81 1.67
N THR A 628 -0.84 -7.75 1.67
CA THR A 628 -0.35 -6.37 1.50
C THR A 628 0.64 -5.99 2.60
N TYR A 629 0.37 -6.38 3.85
CA TYR A 629 1.30 -6.17 4.96
C TYR A 629 2.63 -6.89 4.71
N HIS A 630 2.59 -8.16 4.31
CA HIS A 630 3.79 -8.95 4.03
C HIS A 630 4.63 -8.36 2.89
N VAL A 631 4.00 -7.96 1.78
CA VAL A 631 4.69 -7.29 0.66
C VAL A 631 5.31 -5.96 1.11
N ARG A 632 4.61 -5.17 1.93
CA ARG A 632 5.12 -3.90 2.47
C ARG A 632 6.32 -4.08 3.38
N ALA A 633 6.27 -5.06 4.27
CA ALA A 633 7.33 -5.35 5.23
C ALA A 633 8.63 -5.78 4.54
N ARG A 634 8.54 -6.44 3.37
CA ARG A 634 9.70 -6.94 2.59
C ARG A 634 10.02 -6.10 1.36
N HIS A 635 9.62 -4.83 1.35
CA HIS A 635 9.85 -3.88 0.25
C HIS A 635 9.49 -4.42 -1.15
N GLY A 636 8.49 -5.29 -1.29
CA GLY A 636 7.99 -5.73 -2.59
C GLY A 636 8.92 -6.59 -3.46
N ASP A 637 10.16 -6.88 -3.05
CA ASP A 637 11.17 -7.57 -3.88
C ASP A 637 10.71 -8.96 -4.32
N ALA A 638 9.97 -9.67 -3.46
CA ALA A 638 9.40 -10.97 -3.77
C ALA A 638 8.50 -10.94 -5.02
N LEU A 639 7.86 -9.81 -5.35
CA LEU A 639 7.00 -9.70 -6.54
C LEU A 639 7.76 -9.77 -7.86
N PHE A 640 9.07 -9.52 -7.85
CA PHE A 640 9.93 -9.66 -9.02
C PHE A 640 10.45 -11.08 -9.21
N ALA A 641 10.33 -11.94 -8.21
CA ALA A 641 10.80 -13.32 -8.27
C ALA A 641 10.09 -14.12 -9.37
N ARG A 642 10.78 -15.14 -9.86
CA ARG A 642 10.21 -16.19 -10.71
C ARG A 642 9.64 -17.34 -9.88
N CYS A 643 10.20 -17.59 -8.70
CA CYS A 643 9.73 -18.59 -7.76
C CYS A 643 9.72 -18.07 -6.31
N TRP A 644 8.70 -18.43 -5.53
CA TRP A 644 8.63 -18.22 -4.09
C TRP A 644 8.95 -19.52 -3.35
N LEU A 645 9.97 -19.49 -2.51
CA LEU A 645 10.24 -20.52 -1.53
C LEU A 645 9.51 -20.15 -0.23
N LEU A 646 8.36 -20.78 -0.01
CA LEU A 646 7.48 -20.54 1.13
C LEU A 646 7.99 -21.29 2.36
N VAL A 647 8.24 -20.56 3.45
CA VAL A 647 8.85 -21.10 4.67
C VAL A 647 8.07 -20.74 5.93
N GLU A 648 8.22 -21.54 6.99
CA GLU A 648 7.46 -21.37 8.23
C GLU A 648 7.89 -20.15 9.04
N GLY A 649 9.19 -19.89 9.24
CA GLY A 649 9.63 -18.83 10.15
C GLY A 649 10.92 -18.11 9.77
N GLU A 650 11.45 -17.39 10.76
CA GLU A 650 12.67 -16.58 10.62
C GLU A 650 13.93 -17.44 10.47
N SER A 651 13.95 -18.64 11.05
CA SER A 651 15.11 -19.55 11.00
C SER A 651 15.49 -19.85 9.56
N GLU A 652 14.52 -20.25 8.74
CA GLU A 652 14.71 -20.62 7.33
C GLU A 652 15.20 -19.44 6.48
N PHE A 653 14.81 -18.20 6.84
CA PHE A 653 15.28 -16.99 6.18
C PHE A 653 16.79 -16.80 6.30
N TRP A 654 17.39 -17.22 7.42
CA TRP A 654 18.83 -17.18 7.63
C TRP A 654 19.56 -18.39 7.03
N TYR A 655 18.96 -19.58 7.10
CA TYR A 655 19.62 -20.81 6.65
C TYR A 655 19.62 -21.02 5.13
N LEU A 656 18.50 -20.74 4.45
CA LEU A 656 18.33 -21.15 3.05
C LEU A 656 19.22 -20.41 2.03
N PRO A 657 19.42 -19.08 2.10
CA PRO A 657 20.35 -18.38 1.19
C PRO A 657 21.80 -18.88 1.33
N GLU A 658 22.17 -19.31 2.53
CA GLU A 658 23.51 -19.78 2.82
C GLU A 658 23.73 -21.22 2.35
N PHE A 659 22.75 -22.11 2.57
CA PHE A 659 22.79 -23.44 2.00
C PHE A 659 22.70 -23.42 0.47
N SER A 660 21.99 -22.45 -0.12
CA SER A 660 22.01 -22.31 -1.58
C SER A 660 23.41 -21.95 -2.07
N ALA A 661 24.12 -21.04 -1.39
CA ALA A 661 25.47 -20.64 -1.74
C ALA A 661 26.44 -21.83 -1.67
N ALA A 662 26.30 -22.69 -0.65
CA ALA A 662 27.07 -23.93 -0.54
C ALA A 662 26.79 -24.93 -1.69
N LEU A 663 25.58 -24.91 -2.25
CA LEU A 663 25.20 -25.68 -3.45
C LEU A 663 25.60 -24.99 -4.76
N GLY A 664 26.25 -23.83 -4.71
CA GLY A 664 26.65 -23.06 -5.89
C GLY A 664 25.54 -22.20 -6.50
N PHE A 665 24.48 -21.91 -5.76
CA PHE A 665 23.36 -21.07 -6.19
C PHE A 665 23.27 -19.78 -5.38
N ASP A 666 23.01 -18.67 -6.06
CA ASP A 666 22.52 -17.44 -5.43
C ASP A 666 21.01 -17.35 -5.64
N LEU A 667 20.19 -17.60 -4.61
CA LEU A 667 18.72 -17.62 -4.75
C LEU A 667 18.19 -16.33 -5.40
N ALA A 668 18.69 -15.17 -4.97
CA ALA A 668 18.23 -13.89 -5.49
C ALA A 668 18.59 -13.74 -6.98
N GLY A 669 19.83 -14.04 -7.36
CA GLY A 669 20.27 -14.08 -8.76
C GLY A 669 19.53 -15.10 -9.63
N GLU A 670 19.14 -16.24 -9.04
CA GLU A 670 18.32 -17.28 -9.68
C GLU A 670 16.83 -16.90 -9.76
N GLY A 671 16.42 -15.76 -9.21
CA GLY A 671 15.04 -15.29 -9.21
C GLY A 671 14.14 -16.06 -8.23
N VAL A 672 14.71 -16.59 -7.15
CA VAL A 672 13.99 -17.24 -6.04
C VAL A 672 13.94 -16.29 -4.85
N ALA A 673 12.74 -16.08 -4.29
CA ALA A 673 12.56 -15.30 -3.07
C ALA A 673 12.01 -16.17 -1.93
N CYS A 674 12.63 -16.10 -0.75
CA CYS A 674 12.10 -16.71 0.46
C CYS A 674 10.96 -15.85 1.04
N VAL A 675 9.81 -16.46 1.30
CA VAL A 675 8.58 -15.79 1.75
C VAL A 675 8.03 -16.56 2.95
N GLU A 676 7.92 -15.90 4.09
CA GLU A 676 7.40 -16.52 5.31
C GLU A 676 5.88 -16.55 5.29
N PHE A 677 5.28 -17.69 5.67
CA PHE A 677 3.83 -17.84 5.70
C PHE A 677 3.22 -17.90 7.09
N ALA A 678 3.98 -17.93 8.20
CA ALA A 678 3.38 -18.01 9.55
C ALA A 678 2.38 -16.88 9.83
N GLN A 679 2.63 -15.65 9.37
CA GLN A 679 1.75 -14.50 9.63
C GLN A 679 0.61 -14.35 8.61
N CYS A 680 0.81 -14.83 7.38
CA CYS A 680 -0.13 -14.62 6.26
C CYS A 680 -0.98 -15.85 5.93
N GLY A 681 -0.48 -17.05 6.26
CA GLY A 681 -0.98 -18.33 5.80
C GLY A 681 -0.56 -18.67 4.36
N ILE A 682 -0.52 -19.96 4.05
CA ILE A 682 -0.12 -20.48 2.72
C ILE A 682 -1.13 -20.08 1.64
N ARG A 683 -2.43 -20.23 1.92
CA ARG A 683 -3.51 -20.05 0.93
C ARG A 683 -3.51 -18.66 0.27
N PRO A 684 -3.44 -17.54 1.00
CA PRO A 684 -3.37 -16.22 0.37
C PRO A 684 -2.12 -16.01 -0.49
N LEU A 685 -0.96 -16.54 -0.04
CA LEU A 685 0.31 -16.40 -0.75
C LEU A 685 0.31 -17.21 -2.05
N VAL A 686 -0.12 -18.48 -2.02
CA VAL A 686 -0.23 -19.34 -3.20
C VAL A 686 -1.20 -18.75 -4.22
N ARG A 687 -2.39 -18.30 -3.78
CA ARG A 687 -3.35 -17.63 -4.68
C ARG A 687 -2.76 -16.39 -5.35
N MET A 688 -1.99 -15.60 -4.61
CA MET A 688 -1.30 -14.44 -5.18
C MET A 688 -0.20 -14.84 -6.17
N ALA A 689 0.63 -15.83 -5.80
CA ALA A 689 1.69 -16.34 -6.66
C ALA A 689 1.11 -16.84 -8.00
N ASP A 690 0.06 -17.66 -7.95
CA ASP A 690 -0.63 -18.17 -9.13
C ASP A 690 -1.25 -17.03 -9.98
N ALA A 691 -1.89 -16.04 -9.33
CA ALA A 691 -2.45 -14.88 -10.02
C ALA A 691 -1.40 -14.02 -10.74
N LEU A 692 -0.19 -13.93 -10.19
CA LEU A 692 0.96 -13.20 -10.77
C LEU A 692 1.86 -14.08 -11.67
N GLY A 693 1.56 -15.37 -11.77
CA GLY A 693 2.39 -16.34 -12.51
C GLY A 693 3.78 -16.51 -11.91
N ILE A 694 3.88 -16.46 -10.59
CA ILE A 694 5.09 -16.76 -9.81
C ILE A 694 4.98 -18.22 -9.38
N GLU A 695 5.99 -19.02 -9.69
CA GLU A 695 6.07 -20.39 -9.21
C GLU A 695 6.22 -20.42 -7.69
N TRP A 696 5.85 -21.52 -7.03
CA TRP A 696 5.98 -21.61 -5.58
C TRP A 696 6.35 -23.01 -5.12
N HIS A 697 7.16 -23.10 -4.08
CA HIS A 697 7.51 -24.33 -3.39
C HIS A 697 7.41 -24.11 -1.88
N VAL A 698 6.72 -24.99 -1.16
CA VAL A 698 6.56 -24.92 0.29
C VAL A 698 7.54 -25.87 0.95
N LEU A 699 8.29 -25.38 1.93
CA LEU A 699 9.04 -26.18 2.89
C LEU A 699 8.28 -26.17 4.21
N CYS A 700 7.83 -27.35 4.64
CA CYS A 700 7.17 -27.56 5.94
C CYS A 700 8.07 -28.30 6.93
N ASP A 701 7.85 -28.03 8.20
CA ASP A 701 8.40 -28.77 9.32
C ASP A 701 7.76 -30.16 9.45
N GLY A 702 8.44 -31.07 10.14
CA GLY A 702 7.98 -32.44 10.39
C GLY A 702 7.01 -32.58 11.56
N ASP A 703 6.55 -31.47 12.16
CA ASP A 703 5.71 -31.46 13.35
C ASP A 703 4.19 -31.50 13.02
N GLY A 704 3.34 -31.39 14.04
CA GLY A 704 1.88 -31.39 13.86
C GLY A 704 1.36 -30.19 13.05
N ALA A 705 2.00 -29.01 13.19
CA ALA A 705 1.64 -27.82 12.45
C ALA A 705 2.06 -27.94 10.98
N GLY A 706 3.29 -28.39 10.72
CA GLY A 706 3.83 -28.67 9.39
C GLY A 706 2.99 -29.65 8.59
N ASN A 707 2.43 -30.69 9.23
CA ASN A 707 1.48 -31.60 8.60
C ASN A 707 0.17 -30.90 8.16
N THR A 708 -0.31 -29.95 8.96
CA THR A 708 -1.49 -29.14 8.60
C THR A 708 -1.18 -28.24 7.41
N TYR A 709 -0.02 -27.58 7.42
CA TYR A 709 0.45 -26.74 6.33
C TYR A 709 0.63 -27.50 5.02
N ARG A 710 1.22 -28.71 5.10
CA ARG A 710 1.33 -29.62 3.96
C ARG A 710 -0.04 -29.96 3.39
N SER A 711 -1.01 -30.34 4.21
CA SER A 711 -2.36 -30.66 3.75
C SER A 711 -3.04 -29.46 3.06
N VAL A 712 -2.84 -28.24 3.58
CA VAL A 712 -3.31 -27.01 2.93
C VAL A 712 -2.65 -26.80 1.56
N ALA A 713 -1.33 -27.00 1.46
CA ALA A 713 -0.59 -26.86 0.21
C ALA A 713 -0.99 -27.93 -0.82
N GLU A 714 -1.19 -29.18 -0.40
CA GLU A 714 -1.67 -30.27 -1.26
C GLU A 714 -3.04 -29.95 -1.88
N GLY A 715 -3.93 -29.32 -1.10
CA GLY A 715 -5.23 -28.84 -1.57
C GLY A 715 -5.18 -27.68 -2.59
N LEU A 716 -4.01 -27.07 -2.82
CA LEU A 716 -3.80 -25.94 -3.73
C LEU A 716 -3.00 -26.32 -4.98
N LEU A 717 -2.64 -27.59 -5.14
CA LEU A 717 -1.85 -28.05 -6.28
C LEU A 717 -2.59 -27.97 -7.61
N GLU A 718 -3.94 -28.05 -7.62
CA GLU A 718 -4.76 -28.01 -8.84
C GLU A 718 -4.29 -29.01 -9.93
N GLY A 719 -3.84 -30.21 -9.51
CA GLY A 719 -3.32 -31.24 -10.41
C GLY A 719 -1.81 -31.16 -10.69
N ARG A 720 -1.10 -30.17 -10.14
CA ARG A 720 0.38 -30.09 -10.19
C ARG A 720 1.02 -31.18 -9.33
N PRO A 721 2.21 -31.69 -9.70
CA PRO A 721 2.89 -32.74 -8.95
C PRO A 721 3.37 -32.24 -7.59
N ALA A 722 2.96 -32.91 -6.51
CA ALA A 722 3.25 -32.49 -5.14
C ALA A 722 4.76 -32.35 -4.87
N GLN A 723 5.59 -33.25 -5.42
CA GLN A 723 7.05 -33.23 -5.22
C GLN A 723 7.71 -31.95 -5.77
N ARG A 724 7.08 -31.29 -6.75
CA ARG A 724 7.60 -30.03 -7.31
C ARG A 724 7.26 -28.82 -6.42
N HIS A 725 6.26 -28.94 -5.55
CA HIS A 725 5.70 -27.81 -4.81
C HIS A 725 5.79 -27.96 -3.30
N ILE A 726 6.14 -29.14 -2.77
CA ILE A 726 6.08 -29.43 -1.34
C ILE A 726 7.28 -30.30 -0.94
N SER A 727 8.08 -29.79 -0.01
CA SER A 727 9.08 -30.53 0.75
C SER A 727 8.71 -30.51 2.23
N GLN A 728 8.98 -31.60 2.94
CA GLN A 728 8.73 -31.68 4.38
C GLN A 728 9.94 -32.27 5.10
N LEU A 729 10.35 -31.63 6.19
CA LEU A 729 11.39 -32.15 7.08
C LEU A 729 10.94 -33.46 7.72
N ARG A 730 11.89 -34.37 7.98
CA ARG A 730 11.63 -35.55 8.82
C ARG A 730 11.59 -35.17 10.29
N GLU A 731 12.44 -34.21 10.66
CA GLU A 731 12.52 -33.65 11.99
C GLU A 731 11.45 -32.58 12.25
N PRO A 732 11.09 -32.34 13.52
CA PRO A 732 10.10 -31.33 13.89
C PRO A 732 10.44 -29.88 13.52
N ASP A 733 11.72 -29.55 13.32
CA ASP A 733 12.19 -28.19 13.02
C ASP A 733 13.55 -28.26 12.28
N ILE A 734 13.95 -27.16 11.64
CA ILE A 734 15.21 -27.08 10.89
C ILE A 734 16.43 -27.26 11.79
N GLU A 735 16.40 -26.78 13.03
CA GLU A 735 17.54 -26.89 13.94
C GLU A 735 17.83 -28.35 14.35
N ARG A 736 16.81 -29.18 14.55
CA ARG A 736 16.97 -30.63 14.76
C ARG A 736 17.40 -31.35 13.49
N CYS A 737 16.93 -30.91 12.33
CA CYS A 737 17.41 -31.43 11.05
C CYS A 737 18.93 -31.22 10.94
N LEU A 738 19.42 -30.03 11.27
CA LEU A 738 20.85 -29.70 11.28
C LEU A 738 21.63 -30.48 12.35
N TRP A 739 21.07 -30.65 13.54
CA TRP A 739 21.67 -31.51 14.57
C TRP A 739 21.93 -32.93 14.04
N ASN A 740 20.90 -33.56 13.47
CA ASN A 740 20.98 -34.92 12.95
C ASN A 740 21.85 -35.03 11.70
N ALA A 741 21.99 -33.94 10.95
CA ALA A 741 22.86 -33.86 9.77
C ALA A 741 24.35 -33.72 10.12
N GLY A 742 24.73 -33.69 11.40
CA GLY A 742 26.13 -33.66 11.83
C GLY A 742 26.64 -32.31 12.35
N TYR A 743 25.76 -31.31 12.48
CA TYR A 743 26.13 -30.01 13.08
C TYR A 743 26.05 -30.00 14.62
N GLU A 744 25.81 -31.15 15.27
CA GLU A 744 25.69 -31.28 16.72
C GLU A 744 26.86 -30.62 17.48
N THR A 745 28.11 -30.92 17.11
CA THR A 745 29.30 -30.41 17.82
C THR A 745 29.34 -28.88 17.80
N LEU A 746 29.01 -28.29 16.66
CA LEU A 746 28.97 -26.84 16.49
C LEU A 746 27.81 -26.20 17.26
N ILE A 747 26.62 -26.80 17.20
CA ILE A 747 25.46 -26.33 17.98
C ILE A 747 25.77 -26.40 19.48
N ARG A 748 26.46 -27.46 19.94
CA ARG A 748 26.95 -27.58 21.31
C ARG A 748 27.96 -26.48 21.64
N GLN A 749 28.94 -26.20 20.77
CA GLN A 749 29.91 -25.11 20.99
C GLN A 749 29.24 -23.74 21.11
N VAL A 750 28.25 -23.45 20.26
CA VAL A 750 27.45 -22.21 20.34
C VAL A 750 26.60 -22.17 21.61
N ALA A 751 26.11 -23.32 22.09
CA ALA A 751 25.35 -23.43 23.34
C ALA A 751 26.23 -23.37 24.62
N ALA A 752 27.48 -23.84 24.55
CA ALA A 752 28.30 -24.25 25.69
C ALA A 752 29.31 -23.20 26.20
N LEU A 753 28.98 -21.92 26.19
CA LEU A 753 29.66 -20.94 27.07
C LEU A 753 29.24 -21.07 28.56
N ASP A 754 28.94 -22.28 29.04
CA ASP A 754 28.92 -22.70 30.46
C ASP A 754 28.50 -24.16 30.51
N VAL A 755 29.46 -25.08 30.47
CA VAL A 755 29.27 -26.42 31.00
C VAL A 755 30.50 -26.77 31.83
N ASP A 756 30.65 -26.06 32.95
CA ASP A 756 31.36 -26.54 34.14
C ASP A 756 30.41 -26.36 35.32
N GLY A 757 29.56 -27.37 35.56
CA GLY A 757 28.53 -27.32 36.60
C GLY A 757 27.79 -28.64 36.71
N GLU A 758 28.42 -29.60 37.38
CA GLU A 758 27.77 -30.83 37.83
C GLU A 758 26.68 -30.54 38.86
N GLY A 759 25.53 -31.23 38.75
CA GLY A 759 24.58 -31.43 39.84
C GLY A 759 23.27 -30.64 39.75
N GLY A 760 22.18 -31.33 39.41
CA GLY A 760 20.82 -30.81 39.58
C GLY A 760 19.76 -31.62 38.83
N GLU A 761 18.68 -32.00 39.52
CA GLU A 761 17.60 -32.90 39.09
C GLU A 761 17.03 -32.66 37.68
N ARG A 762 16.66 -33.76 37.01
CA ARG A 762 16.19 -33.79 35.61
C ARG A 762 14.72 -33.35 35.45
N PRO A 763 14.41 -32.30 34.67
CA PRO A 763 13.10 -32.16 34.03
C PRO A 763 12.95 -33.00 32.74
N ALA A 764 11.71 -33.23 32.28
CA ALA A 764 11.33 -34.23 31.27
C ALA A 764 11.80 -34.02 29.80
N ALA A 765 12.60 -33.00 29.49
CA ALA A 765 13.11 -32.76 28.11
C ALA A 765 14.44 -33.48 27.84
N SER A 766 14.63 -33.99 26.62
CA SER A 766 15.88 -34.64 26.19
C SER A 766 17.07 -33.67 26.24
N PRO A 767 18.31 -34.14 26.45
CA PRO A 767 19.51 -33.30 26.50
C PRO A 767 19.67 -32.42 25.25
N ALA A 768 19.39 -32.96 24.06
CA ALA A 768 19.47 -32.24 22.79
C ALA A 768 18.49 -31.06 22.71
N THR A 769 17.25 -31.25 23.18
CA THR A 769 16.24 -30.17 23.19
C THR A 769 16.64 -29.04 24.12
N ARG A 770 17.26 -29.32 25.28
CA ARG A 770 17.78 -28.27 26.16
C ARG A 770 18.94 -27.51 25.53
N THR A 771 19.88 -28.21 24.91
CA THR A 771 21.03 -27.59 24.24
C THR A 771 20.58 -26.68 23.09
N LEU A 772 19.62 -27.11 22.28
CA LEU A 772 19.04 -26.31 21.19
C LEU A 772 18.29 -25.08 21.72
N GLN A 773 17.49 -25.24 22.79
CA GLN A 773 16.82 -24.10 23.45
C GLN A 773 17.82 -23.12 24.08
N GLN A 774 18.94 -23.62 24.62
CA GLN A 774 19.99 -22.81 25.21
C GLN A 774 20.81 -22.07 24.14
N ALA A 775 21.12 -22.74 23.02
CA ALA A 775 21.73 -22.13 21.84
C ALA A 775 20.86 -20.98 21.31
N ALA A 776 19.56 -21.21 21.16
CA ALA A 776 18.59 -20.20 20.70
C ALA A 776 18.33 -19.05 21.70
N ARG A 777 18.63 -19.25 22.99
CA ARG A 777 18.51 -18.22 24.03
C ARG A 777 19.77 -17.37 24.20
N ARG A 778 20.97 -17.94 24.01
CA ARG A 778 22.27 -17.26 24.18
C ARG A 778 22.80 -16.63 22.89
N GLY A 779 22.64 -17.32 21.76
CA GLY A 779 22.83 -16.75 20.43
C GLY A 779 21.48 -16.34 19.86
N SER A 780 21.39 -15.19 19.18
CA SER A 780 20.24 -14.96 18.30
C SER A 780 20.22 -16.09 17.26
N LYS A 781 19.03 -16.55 16.82
CA LYS A 781 18.91 -17.45 15.65
C LYS A 781 19.87 -17.09 14.49
N PRO A 782 20.06 -15.79 14.16
CA PRO A 782 21.12 -15.36 13.24
C PRO A 782 22.54 -15.79 13.61
N ALA A 783 22.95 -15.70 14.87
CA ALA A 783 24.30 -16.07 15.30
C ALA A 783 24.57 -17.57 15.14
N LEU A 784 23.59 -18.42 15.45
CA LEU A 784 23.68 -19.87 15.19
C LEU A 784 23.74 -20.15 13.68
N ALA A 785 22.94 -19.45 12.88
CA ALA A 785 22.98 -19.56 11.42
C ALA A 785 24.34 -19.16 10.84
N MET A 786 24.94 -18.06 11.31
CA MET A 786 26.28 -17.63 10.88
C MET A 786 27.38 -18.62 11.29
N ALA A 787 27.29 -19.23 12.47
CA ALA A 787 28.23 -20.27 12.88
C ALA A 787 28.12 -21.51 11.99
N ILE A 788 26.88 -21.96 11.72
CA ILE A 788 26.60 -23.08 10.82
C ILE A 788 27.09 -22.77 9.40
N LEU A 789 26.95 -21.53 8.94
CA LEU A 789 27.48 -21.08 7.66
C LEU A 789 29.01 -21.20 7.59
N GLU A 790 29.73 -20.69 8.58
CA GLU A 790 31.19 -20.70 8.58
C GLU A 790 31.75 -22.13 8.63
N ALA A 791 31.06 -23.04 9.33
CA ALA A 791 31.34 -24.46 9.29
C ALA A 791 30.96 -25.11 7.95
N ALA A 792 29.83 -24.71 7.36
CA ALA A 792 29.33 -25.30 6.12
C ALA A 792 30.27 -25.09 4.92
N ARG A 793 31.08 -24.03 4.95
CA ARG A 793 32.08 -23.66 3.91
C ARG A 793 33.43 -24.37 4.07
N GLN A 794 33.65 -25.10 5.16
CA GLN A 794 34.91 -25.82 5.39
C GLN A 794 34.92 -27.17 4.67
N SER A 795 36.11 -27.66 4.31
CA SER A 795 36.28 -28.94 3.61
C SER A 795 35.74 -30.16 4.40
N ASP A 796 35.68 -30.05 5.73
CA ASP A 796 35.18 -31.10 6.65
C ASP A 796 33.71 -30.88 7.05
N SER A 797 32.97 -30.06 6.29
CA SER A 797 31.55 -29.76 6.51
C SER A 797 30.66 -31.00 6.35
N PRO A 798 29.61 -31.17 7.17
CA PRO A 798 28.58 -32.18 6.96
C PRO A 798 27.76 -31.98 5.67
N GLY A 799 27.87 -30.81 5.03
CA GLY A 799 27.16 -30.47 3.80
C GLY A 799 25.70 -30.07 4.02
N VAL A 800 24.98 -29.81 2.94
CA VAL A 800 23.58 -29.38 3.00
C VAL A 800 22.66 -30.58 3.19
N PRO A 801 21.73 -30.57 4.18
CA PRO A 801 20.77 -31.64 4.36
C PRO A 801 19.97 -31.94 3.07
N PRO A 802 19.73 -33.22 2.71
CA PRO A 802 19.13 -33.59 1.42
C PRO A 802 17.76 -32.96 1.14
N VAL A 803 16.91 -32.82 2.16
CA VAL A 803 15.59 -32.19 2.03
C VAL A 803 15.68 -30.70 1.71
N LEU A 804 16.65 -29.99 2.30
CA LEU A 804 16.90 -28.57 2.03
C LEU A 804 17.52 -28.41 0.64
N ALA A 805 18.47 -29.27 0.27
CA ALA A 805 19.06 -29.29 -1.06
C ALA A 805 18.00 -29.54 -2.15
N HIS A 806 17.06 -30.46 -1.90
CA HIS A 806 15.94 -30.72 -2.80
C HIS A 806 14.99 -29.53 -2.93
N ALA A 807 14.60 -28.90 -1.81
CA ALA A 807 13.73 -27.72 -1.83
C ALA A 807 14.37 -26.54 -2.58
N ILE A 808 15.65 -26.26 -2.31
CA ILE A 808 16.44 -25.22 -2.99
C ILE A 808 16.56 -25.52 -4.48
N GLY A 809 17.01 -26.74 -4.83
CA GLY A 809 17.19 -27.16 -6.22
C GLY A 809 15.90 -27.08 -7.01
N THR A 810 14.79 -27.56 -6.44
CA THR A 810 13.46 -27.49 -7.06
C THR A 810 13.02 -26.04 -7.28
N ALA A 811 13.18 -25.17 -6.28
CA ALA A 811 12.82 -23.76 -6.41
C ALA A 811 13.63 -23.06 -7.52
N VAL A 812 14.93 -23.34 -7.62
CA VAL A 812 15.81 -22.83 -8.68
C VAL A 812 15.42 -23.38 -10.05
N GLU A 813 15.12 -24.67 -10.18
CA GLU A 813 14.65 -25.28 -11.43
C GLU A 813 13.35 -24.64 -11.92
N MET A 814 12.40 -24.43 -11.00
CA MET A 814 11.14 -23.74 -11.29
C MET A 814 11.40 -22.30 -11.75
N ALA A 815 12.28 -21.57 -11.05
CA ALA A 815 12.65 -20.21 -11.43
C ALA A 815 13.32 -20.15 -12.81
N ARG A 816 14.12 -21.15 -13.19
CA ARG A 816 14.75 -21.25 -14.52
C ARG A 816 13.78 -21.69 -15.63
N GLY A 817 12.56 -22.10 -15.28
CA GLY A 817 11.59 -22.64 -16.24
C GLY A 817 11.99 -24.00 -16.80
N GLN A 818 12.82 -24.77 -16.08
CA GLN A 818 13.28 -26.09 -16.49
C GLN A 818 12.32 -27.19 -15.97
N GLY A 819 12.15 -28.26 -16.75
CA GLY A 819 11.50 -29.49 -16.29
C GLY A 819 12.33 -30.16 -15.19
N PRO A 820 11.76 -31.10 -14.40
CA PRO A 820 12.47 -31.71 -13.28
C PRO A 820 13.77 -32.37 -13.74
N VAL A 821 14.91 -31.92 -13.23
CA VAL A 821 16.19 -32.61 -13.44
C VAL A 821 16.39 -33.60 -12.29
N MET A 822 15.79 -34.77 -12.43
CA MET A 822 16.15 -35.92 -11.58
C MET A 822 17.58 -36.39 -11.95
N ALA A 823 18.60 -35.72 -11.39
CA ALA A 823 20.01 -36.12 -11.22
C ALA A 823 20.85 -34.83 -11.02
N SER A 824 21.43 -34.48 -9.87
CA SER A 824 22.51 -35.20 -9.20
C SER A 824 22.78 -34.61 -7.79
N PHE A 825 21.83 -34.69 -6.88
CA PHE A 825 22.07 -34.37 -5.47
C PHE A 825 21.82 -35.62 -4.62
N ALA A 826 22.70 -36.61 -4.80
CA ALA A 826 22.80 -37.82 -3.99
C ALA A 826 24.18 -37.87 -3.34
#